data_AF-A0A8H3EIH6-F1
#
_entry.id   AF-A0A8H3EIH6-F1
#
_cell.length_a   1.000
_cell.length_b   1.000
_cell.length_c   1.000
_cell.angle_alpha   90.00
_cell.angle_beta   90.00
_cell.angle_gamma   90.00
#
_symmetry.space_group_name_H-M   'P 1'
#
loop_
_entity.id
_entity.type
_entity.pdbx_description
1 polymer ?
#
loop_
_entity_poly.entity_id
_entity_poly.type
_entity_poly.pdbx_seq_one_letter_code
_entity_poly.pdbx_strand_id
1 'polypeptide(L)'
;MTDSPPILRPEPRRPFSFTPVSQDSSNPPTPPMSGENDKSSASASASASRTRSALNLTSSTLFGIFAPDEGTSTPWSTGAQTPSLGAINEDKRPPVIGAFQQPTQRKPISQQRRATARNTFVPLALRTTLLFVLGIAYGAIVIHLHDERRLTPVKVEGMEQYSWWHLTAWGITGILLGNLMPWVDTLWENTVRDRTAGKTAKVETKGVGSNKADRPGSRASNDLGAGLTPIVRGMGAFFGVAFAIRRLPWESTLQVSLTLALVNPVLWYLVDRSKAGFLLSSVVGLAGTALCLGINPNMVPAPAAAIPSLHVNTTKTTYQSMGNEALVRVESFGVGTWIARYFNSGTYAQLQIKKKLWVIKERDVQPIIAALLTEHRRSAAPKINSALTDEAVAILSVYDKTGLLDLTKGLIKNNIRLLASGGTAKLIREAGFSVDDVSAITHAPEILSGRVKTLHPAVHAGILARNLESDEKDLAEQNINKVDFVICNLYPFKDTIAKINVTIPEAVEEIDVGGVTLIRAAAKNHSRVTILSDPEDYAGFLQELDRGEISEKQRQHYALKAFEHTADYDATISDFFRKRYAGDGDQQVSLRYGANPHQKPAAAYVKNGRLPFKVLGGAPGYINLMDCLNAWPLVKELKKALNMPAAASFKHVSPAGAAIGVPLSETERKVNMVDDIEGIENSGLAQAYARARGADRMSSFGDIIALSDEVDVPTAKIISREVSDGVIAPSYSKEALEILTKKKSGKYLILQMDEAYEPPSTETRSVYGIQLQQHRNDVQINPKDTFSSVITPKGSSPLPDSALRDLTVATIALKYTQSNSVCYALNGQVIGLGAGQQSRIHCTRLAGDKADNWWMRFHERALNIKWKKGTKRPDKSNAIDLLCGGQVPEEGIEQEDYEKNFEEVPKPFSAEERAEWLKKIGDVVVSSDAFVCFRCLVVND
;
A
#
# COMPACT_ATOMS: atom_id res chain seq x y z
N MET A 1 -3.76 -50.81 26.39
CA MET A 1 -2.72 -50.01 27.06
C MET A 1 -1.88 -49.41 25.96
N THR A 2 -2.02 -48.10 25.75
CA THR A 2 -1.46 -47.35 24.61
C THR A 2 -1.41 -45.89 25.05
N ASP A 3 -0.42 -45.56 25.86
CA ASP A 3 -0.31 -44.25 26.51
C ASP A 3 0.35 -43.23 25.58
N SER A 4 -0.27 -43.04 24.42
CA SER A 4 0.03 -41.94 23.49
C SER A 4 -0.75 -40.70 23.95
N PRO A 5 -0.09 -39.55 24.22
CA PRO A 5 -0.79 -38.36 24.66
C PRO A 5 -1.71 -37.82 23.54
N PRO A 6 -2.97 -37.45 23.85
CA PRO A 6 -3.90 -36.93 22.85
C PRO A 6 -3.45 -35.56 22.34
N ILE A 7 -3.83 -35.20 21.11
CA ILE A 7 -3.59 -33.84 20.60
C ILE A 7 -4.40 -32.84 21.42
N LEU A 8 -3.68 -31.98 22.14
CA LEU A 8 -4.21 -31.00 23.09
C LEU A 8 -4.84 -29.80 22.35
N ARG A 9 -6.18 -29.71 22.33
CA ARG A 9 -6.92 -28.71 21.55
C ARG A 9 -7.37 -27.50 22.40
N PRO A 10 -7.33 -26.27 21.85
CA PRO A 10 -7.69 -25.07 22.61
C PRO A 10 -9.20 -24.77 22.65
N GLU A 11 -9.92 -25.39 23.58
CA GLU A 11 -11.35 -25.17 23.79
C GLU A 11 -11.73 -23.72 24.22
N PRO A 12 -12.83 -23.16 23.70
CA PRO A 12 -13.35 -21.86 24.13
C PRO A 12 -14.19 -21.99 25.41
N ARG A 13 -13.89 -21.20 26.46
CA ARG A 13 -14.55 -21.26 27.78
C ARG A 13 -16.06 -20.91 27.82
N ARG A 14 -16.72 -20.64 26.68
CA ARG A 14 -18.18 -20.49 26.55
C ARG A 14 -18.65 -20.86 25.14
N PRO A 15 -19.63 -21.77 24.97
CA PRO A 15 -20.40 -21.88 23.73
C PRO A 15 -21.44 -20.75 23.64
N PHE A 16 -21.76 -20.32 22.42
CA PHE A 16 -22.97 -19.57 22.12
C PHE A 16 -23.99 -20.51 21.48
N SER A 17 -25.17 -20.63 22.06
CA SER A 17 -26.27 -21.42 21.51
C SER A 17 -27.17 -20.56 20.61
N PHE A 18 -27.39 -21.03 19.39
CA PHE A 18 -28.46 -20.52 18.52
C PHE A 18 -29.72 -21.38 18.72
N THR A 19 -30.89 -20.75 18.66
CA THR A 19 -32.21 -21.42 18.70
C THR A 19 -32.76 -21.52 17.27
N PRO A 20 -33.48 -22.60 16.91
CA PRO A 20 -33.82 -22.89 15.52
C PRO A 20 -34.98 -22.03 14.98
N VAL A 21 -35.05 -21.94 13.65
CA VAL A 21 -36.12 -21.27 12.90
C VAL A 21 -37.34 -22.20 12.79
N SER A 22 -38.54 -21.63 12.85
CA SER A 22 -39.81 -22.36 12.70
C SER A 22 -40.31 -22.40 11.26
N GLN A 23 -40.94 -23.51 10.87
CA GLN A 23 -41.50 -23.77 9.52
C GLN A 23 -42.95 -23.27 9.37
N ASP A 24 -43.29 -22.75 8.19
CA ASP A 24 -44.59 -22.86 7.48
C ASP A 24 -44.41 -22.17 6.10
N SER A 25 -44.54 -22.83 4.92
CA SER A 25 -45.74 -23.38 4.24
C SER A 25 -46.66 -22.27 3.64
N SER A 26 -47.24 -22.35 2.43
CA SER A 26 -47.22 -23.36 1.34
C SER A 26 -47.64 -22.76 -0.05
N ASN A 27 -47.72 -23.60 -1.10
CA ASN A 27 -47.95 -23.33 -2.56
C ASN A 27 -49.47 -23.17 -2.95
N PRO A 28 -49.88 -23.25 -4.25
CA PRO A 28 -49.65 -22.44 -5.47
C PRO A 28 -51.01 -21.85 -6.03
N PRO A 29 -51.23 -21.44 -7.31
CA PRO A 29 -51.38 -22.36 -8.48
C PRO A 29 -51.01 -21.79 -9.90
N THR A 30 -51.20 -22.64 -10.94
CA THR A 30 -51.11 -22.42 -12.42
C THR A 30 -52.36 -23.06 -13.09
N PRO A 31 -52.58 -23.08 -14.44
CA PRO A 31 -52.10 -22.30 -15.60
C PRO A 31 -53.31 -21.62 -16.34
N PRO A 32 -53.32 -21.30 -17.68
CA PRO A 32 -53.42 -22.30 -18.77
C PRO A 32 -52.69 -21.95 -20.11
N MET A 33 -52.94 -22.77 -21.15
CA MET A 33 -52.34 -22.87 -22.51
C MET A 33 -52.72 -21.70 -23.45
N SER A 34 -52.27 -21.54 -24.71
CA SER A 34 -51.68 -22.41 -25.78
C SER A 34 -50.96 -21.52 -26.84
N GLY A 35 -50.28 -21.98 -27.91
CA GLY A 35 -49.88 -23.32 -28.39
C GLY A 35 -49.78 -23.38 -29.94
N GLU A 36 -48.88 -24.22 -30.50
CA GLU A 36 -48.71 -24.58 -31.95
C GLU A 36 -48.31 -23.45 -32.93
N ASN A 37 -47.52 -23.64 -34.02
CA ASN A 37 -46.60 -24.68 -34.55
C ASN A 37 -45.60 -23.93 -35.53
N ASP A 38 -44.63 -24.44 -36.31
CA ASP A 38 -44.27 -25.77 -36.84
C ASP A 38 -42.75 -25.84 -37.25
N LYS A 39 -42.36 -26.92 -37.96
CA LYS A 39 -41.17 -27.25 -38.81
C LYS A 39 -40.32 -26.13 -39.49
N SER A 40 -39.09 -26.37 -39.98
CA SER A 40 -38.02 -27.36 -39.69
C SER A 40 -36.77 -27.19 -40.62
N SER A 41 -35.54 -27.09 -40.09
CA SER A 41 -34.27 -27.54 -40.71
C SER A 41 -33.08 -27.27 -39.77
N ALA A 42 -32.03 -28.10 -39.75
CA ALA A 42 -31.01 -28.07 -38.69
C ALA A 42 -29.56 -28.02 -39.18
N SER A 43 -28.66 -27.42 -38.39
CA SER A 43 -27.28 -27.92 -38.17
C SER A 43 -26.52 -27.18 -37.05
N ALA A 44 -25.60 -27.90 -36.38
CA ALA A 44 -24.44 -27.39 -35.63
C ALA A 44 -24.65 -26.34 -34.50
N SER A 45 -25.05 -26.79 -33.31
CA SER A 45 -25.07 -25.96 -32.09
C SER A 45 -23.71 -25.91 -31.37
N ALA A 46 -23.09 -24.73 -31.28
CA ALA A 46 -21.91 -24.46 -30.45
C ALA A 46 -22.24 -23.38 -29.39
N SER A 47 -23.08 -23.71 -28.41
CA SER A 47 -23.54 -22.75 -27.39
C SER A 47 -22.49 -22.54 -26.28
N ALA A 48 -21.93 -21.34 -26.21
CA ALA A 48 -20.98 -20.96 -25.16
C ALA A 48 -21.65 -20.91 -23.77
N SER A 49 -21.15 -21.71 -22.81
CA SER A 49 -21.57 -21.59 -21.41
C SER A 49 -21.02 -20.29 -20.80
N ARG A 50 -21.92 -19.43 -20.32
CA ARG A 50 -21.60 -18.15 -19.66
C ARG A 50 -21.58 -18.29 -18.14
N THR A 51 -20.55 -18.94 -17.59
CA THR A 51 -20.32 -18.87 -16.14
C THR A 51 -19.85 -17.46 -15.76
N ARG A 52 -20.71 -16.66 -15.13
CA ARG A 52 -20.31 -15.35 -14.57
C ARG A 52 -19.37 -15.59 -13.38
N SER A 53 -18.13 -15.12 -13.45
CA SER A 53 -17.26 -15.08 -12.28
C SER A 53 -17.85 -14.18 -11.20
N ALA A 54 -18.02 -14.71 -9.99
CA ALA A 54 -18.20 -13.90 -8.80
C ALA A 54 -16.90 -13.12 -8.50
N LEU A 55 -17.05 -11.89 -7.99
CA LEU A 55 -15.93 -11.06 -7.54
C LEU A 55 -15.43 -11.55 -6.18
N ASN A 56 -14.47 -12.48 -6.18
CA ASN A 56 -13.77 -12.90 -4.96
C ASN A 56 -12.84 -11.78 -4.46
N LEU A 57 -13.40 -10.87 -3.66
CA LEU A 57 -12.66 -9.92 -2.83
C LEU A 57 -12.22 -10.60 -1.52
N THR A 58 -11.13 -11.37 -1.58
CA THR A 58 -10.42 -11.88 -0.39
C THR A 58 -9.08 -11.17 -0.23
N SER A 59 -8.67 -10.92 1.02
CA SER A 59 -7.68 -9.89 1.35
C SER A 59 -6.22 -10.34 1.19
N SER A 60 -5.67 -10.26 -0.02
CA SER A 60 -4.24 -10.46 -0.32
C SER A 60 -3.44 -9.14 -0.40
N THR A 61 -3.70 -8.19 0.51
CA THR A 61 -3.06 -6.85 0.51
C THR A 61 -2.05 -6.67 1.65
N LEU A 62 -0.90 -7.34 1.55
CA LEU A 62 0.34 -6.93 2.23
C LEU A 62 1.42 -6.41 1.27
N PHE A 63 1.08 -6.29 -0.02
CA PHE A 63 1.76 -5.41 -0.97
C PHE A 63 0.80 -4.26 -1.30
N GLY A 64 0.97 -3.13 -0.62
CA GLY A 64 0.17 -1.94 -0.88
C GLY A 64 0.75 -1.11 -2.02
N ILE A 65 -0.12 -0.68 -2.94
CA ILE A 65 -0.05 0.58 -3.70
C ILE A 65 -1.45 0.84 -4.26
N PHE A 66 -1.98 2.03 -4.01
CA PHE A 66 -2.93 2.70 -4.89
C PHE A 66 -2.33 4.09 -5.16
N ALA A 67 -2.28 4.47 -6.43
CA ALA A 67 -2.02 5.83 -6.89
C ALA A 67 -3.12 6.18 -7.92
N PRO A 68 -3.58 7.44 -7.99
CA PRO A 68 -4.62 7.84 -8.92
C PRO A 68 -4.05 8.13 -10.31
N ASP A 69 -4.88 7.93 -11.33
CA ASP A 69 -4.78 8.60 -12.63
C ASP A 69 -6.13 9.24 -12.95
N GLU A 70 -6.13 10.50 -13.40
CA GLU A 70 -7.34 11.19 -13.86
C GLU A 70 -7.46 11.06 -15.39
N GLY A 71 -8.59 10.53 -15.89
CA GLY A 71 -8.81 10.35 -17.32
C GLY A 71 -10.26 10.02 -17.65
N THR A 72 -11.03 11.02 -18.07
CA THR A 72 -12.48 10.89 -18.26
C THR A 72 -12.87 10.31 -19.62
N SER A 73 -13.26 9.04 -19.66
CA SER A 73 -14.37 8.56 -20.51
C SER A 73 -14.80 7.13 -20.13
N THR A 74 -16.09 6.92 -19.84
CA THR A 74 -16.69 5.58 -19.63
C THR A 74 -17.62 5.23 -20.81
N PRO A 75 -17.30 4.22 -21.65
CA PRO A 75 -18.01 3.97 -22.91
C PRO A 75 -19.29 3.12 -22.74
N TRP A 76 -20.02 3.27 -21.63
CA TRP A 76 -21.18 2.43 -21.29
C TRP A 76 -22.40 3.25 -20.85
N SER A 77 -23.04 3.89 -21.82
CA SER A 77 -24.34 4.55 -21.66
C SER A 77 -25.50 3.56 -21.83
N THR A 78 -26.07 3.06 -20.73
CA THR A 78 -27.33 2.29 -20.73
C THR A 78 -28.29 2.81 -19.68
N GLY A 79 -29.18 3.73 -20.09
CA GLY A 79 -30.34 4.15 -19.28
C GLY A 79 -31.51 3.17 -19.45
N ALA A 80 -32.23 2.91 -18.36
CA ALA A 80 -33.50 2.18 -18.38
C ALA A 80 -34.49 2.87 -17.43
N GLN A 81 -35.74 3.02 -17.86
CA GLN A 81 -36.80 3.73 -17.13
C GLN A 81 -37.72 2.75 -16.39
N THR A 82 -38.35 3.20 -15.29
CA THR A 82 -39.27 2.40 -14.47
C THR A 82 -40.73 2.78 -14.76
N PRO A 83 -41.63 1.83 -15.11
CA PRO A 83 -43.05 2.10 -15.30
C PRO A 83 -43.82 2.34 -13.99
N SER A 84 -44.99 3.00 -14.10
CA SER A 84 -45.86 3.39 -12.99
C SER A 84 -46.94 2.34 -12.63
N LEU A 85 -47.34 2.29 -11.34
CA LEU A 85 -48.52 1.53 -10.90
C LEU A 85 -49.84 2.21 -11.28
N GLY A 86 -50.90 1.41 -11.46
CA GLY A 86 -52.27 1.84 -11.76
C GLY A 86 -53.29 1.50 -10.67
N ALA A 87 -54.56 1.87 -10.88
CA ALA A 87 -55.65 1.91 -9.90
C ALA A 87 -57.00 1.52 -10.56
N ILE A 88 -58.09 1.17 -9.87
CA ILE A 88 -58.39 1.10 -8.42
C ILE A 88 -59.55 0.09 -8.18
N ASN A 89 -59.78 -0.42 -6.95
CA ASN A 89 -61.13 -0.64 -6.39
C ASN A 89 -61.15 -1.18 -4.95
N GLU A 90 -62.17 -0.78 -4.19
CA GLU A 90 -62.60 -1.34 -2.90
C GLU A 90 -63.86 -2.20 -3.09
N ASP A 91 -64.23 -3.04 -2.10
CA ASP A 91 -65.44 -2.84 -1.26
C ASP A 91 -65.66 -3.99 -0.23
N LYS A 92 -66.47 -3.70 0.82
CA LYS A 92 -67.15 -4.59 1.80
C LYS A 92 -66.37 -5.16 3.00
N ARG A 93 -66.96 -4.94 4.19
CA ARG A 93 -66.71 -5.57 5.51
C ARG A 93 -68.05 -6.05 6.11
N PRO A 94 -68.07 -6.89 7.16
CA PRO A 94 -68.75 -6.47 8.41
C PRO A 94 -67.94 -6.88 9.70
N PRO A 95 -68.49 -7.17 10.92
CA PRO A 95 -68.20 -6.33 12.10
C PRO A 95 -67.72 -7.08 13.39
N VAL A 96 -67.78 -6.43 14.56
CA VAL A 96 -67.00 -6.70 15.79
C VAL A 96 -67.85 -7.00 17.05
N ILE A 97 -67.31 -7.85 17.95
CA ILE A 97 -67.65 -8.05 19.39
C ILE A 97 -66.31 -8.37 20.10
N GLY A 98 -65.98 -8.06 21.37
CA GLY A 98 -66.63 -7.35 22.49
C GLY A 98 -65.61 -7.15 23.65
N ALA A 99 -66.02 -6.80 24.89
CA ALA A 99 -65.10 -6.53 26.03
C ALA A 99 -65.73 -6.73 27.44
N PHE A 100 -64.91 -6.87 28.51
CA PHE A 100 -65.29 -6.68 29.94
C PHE A 100 -64.08 -6.34 30.87
N GLN A 101 -64.27 -6.24 32.21
CA GLN A 101 -63.58 -5.28 33.11
C GLN A 101 -62.56 -5.85 34.17
N GLN A 102 -61.89 -4.93 34.91
CA GLN A 102 -60.87 -5.14 35.99
C GLN A 102 -61.49 -5.23 37.42
N PRO A 103 -60.73 -5.51 38.53
CA PRO A 103 -60.05 -4.41 39.29
C PRO A 103 -58.80 -4.73 40.20
N THR A 104 -57.91 -3.72 40.31
CA THR A 104 -57.02 -3.24 41.43
C THR A 104 -56.52 -4.10 42.64
N GLN A 105 -55.26 -3.87 43.08
CA GLN A 105 -54.89 -3.72 44.52
C GLN A 105 -53.57 -2.91 44.80
N ARG A 106 -53.12 -2.81 46.07
CA ARG A 106 -52.39 -1.65 46.69
C ARG A 106 -50.83 -1.73 46.81
N LYS A 107 -50.20 -0.62 47.27
CA LYS A 107 -48.77 -0.45 47.67
C LYS A 107 -48.63 -0.05 49.17
N PRO A 108 -47.46 -0.26 49.80
CA PRO A 108 -46.94 0.56 50.92
C PRO A 108 -45.67 1.36 50.55
N ILE A 109 -45.21 2.27 51.43
CA ILE A 109 -44.01 3.13 51.26
C ILE A 109 -43.31 3.33 52.61
N SER A 110 -41.98 3.11 52.71
CA SER A 110 -41.04 3.99 53.45
C SER A 110 -39.59 3.44 53.45
N GLN A 111 -38.62 4.25 53.00
CA GLN A 111 -37.20 4.34 53.39
C GLN A 111 -36.28 4.65 52.19
N GLN A 112 -36.17 5.94 51.81
CA GLN A 112 -34.99 6.55 51.19
C GLN A 112 -35.27 8.05 50.91
N ARG A 113 -34.78 8.95 51.79
CA ARG A 113 -34.94 10.42 51.61
C ARG A 113 -33.67 11.23 51.92
N ARG A 114 -32.49 10.59 51.89
CA ARG A 114 -31.17 11.21 52.11
C ARG A 114 -30.10 10.90 51.04
N ALA A 115 -30.41 10.09 50.02
CA ALA A 115 -29.45 9.74 48.94
C ALA A 115 -29.58 10.61 47.67
N THR A 116 -30.73 11.24 47.44
CA THR A 116 -31.15 11.69 46.10
C THR A 116 -30.50 12.97 45.60
N ALA A 117 -29.98 13.85 46.48
CA ALA A 117 -29.32 15.08 46.05
C ALA A 117 -27.87 14.86 45.60
N ARG A 118 -27.13 13.99 46.32
CA ARG A 118 -25.68 13.77 46.11
C ARG A 118 -25.37 13.06 44.79
N ASN A 119 -26.24 12.16 44.34
CA ASN A 119 -26.02 11.40 43.10
C ASN A 119 -26.29 12.17 41.81
N THR A 120 -26.96 13.34 41.86
CA THR A 120 -27.25 14.13 40.65
C THR A 120 -26.35 15.37 40.54
N PHE A 121 -26.10 16.07 41.65
CA PHE A 121 -25.26 17.28 41.63
C PHE A 121 -23.77 16.99 41.38
N VAL A 122 -23.22 15.92 41.97
CA VAL A 122 -21.80 15.59 41.84
C VAL A 122 -21.36 15.34 40.38
N PRO A 123 -22.02 14.47 39.58
CA PRO A 123 -21.61 14.26 38.18
C PRO A 123 -21.83 15.51 37.31
N LEU A 124 -22.87 16.31 37.56
CA LEU A 124 -23.14 17.54 36.80
C LEU A 124 -22.07 18.61 37.07
N ALA A 125 -21.71 18.81 38.35
CA ALA A 125 -20.64 19.72 38.75
C ALA A 125 -19.29 19.26 38.17
N LEU A 126 -18.95 17.97 38.30
CA LEU A 126 -17.71 17.41 37.77
C LEU A 126 -17.58 17.60 36.25
N ARG A 127 -18.64 17.29 35.48
CA ARG A 127 -18.68 17.52 34.03
C ARG A 127 -18.50 19.00 33.67
N THR A 128 -19.16 19.89 34.39
CA THR A 128 -19.10 21.34 34.14
C THR A 128 -17.69 21.88 34.39
N THR A 129 -17.08 21.54 35.52
CA THR A 129 -15.70 21.91 35.84
C THR A 129 -14.70 21.36 34.84
N LEU A 130 -14.85 20.10 34.39
CA LEU A 130 -13.92 19.46 33.46
C LEU A 130 -13.99 20.10 32.05
N LEU A 131 -15.19 20.43 31.57
CA LEU A 131 -15.37 21.20 30.33
C LEU A 131 -14.80 22.62 30.43
N PHE A 132 -14.94 23.28 31.59
CA PHE A 132 -14.39 24.62 31.85
C PHE A 132 -12.85 24.62 31.84
N VAL A 133 -12.23 23.65 32.51
CA VAL A 133 -10.77 23.49 32.55
C VAL A 133 -10.20 23.14 31.17
N LEU A 134 -10.88 22.29 30.38
CA LEU A 134 -10.50 22.03 28.99
C LEU A 134 -10.58 23.30 28.11
N GLY A 135 -11.62 24.13 28.30
CA GLY A 135 -11.73 25.43 27.63
C GLY A 135 -10.58 26.38 27.97
N ILE A 136 -10.25 26.52 29.26
CA ILE A 136 -9.09 27.33 29.70
C ILE A 136 -7.78 26.80 29.13
N ALA A 137 -7.55 25.48 29.17
CA ALA A 137 -6.35 24.86 28.64
C ALA A 137 -6.21 25.10 27.13
N TYR A 138 -7.31 25.03 26.37
CA TYR A 138 -7.34 25.37 24.96
C TYR A 138 -7.00 26.85 24.72
N GLY A 139 -7.63 27.78 25.46
CA GLY A 139 -7.34 29.21 25.38
C GLY A 139 -5.87 29.54 25.68
N ALA A 140 -5.28 28.89 26.68
CA ALA A 140 -3.86 29.04 27.02
C ALA A 140 -2.93 28.52 25.91
N ILE A 141 -3.26 27.39 25.27
CA ILE A 141 -2.51 26.86 24.12
C ILE A 141 -2.61 27.81 22.91
N VAL A 142 -3.78 28.40 22.65
CA VAL A 142 -3.98 29.40 21.58
C VAL A 142 -3.14 30.65 21.84
N ILE A 143 -3.14 31.18 23.08
CA ILE A 143 -2.29 32.34 23.46
C ILE A 143 -0.81 32.01 23.24
N HIS A 144 -0.33 30.87 23.76
CA HIS A 144 1.07 30.48 23.67
C HIS A 144 1.54 30.31 22.21
N LEU A 145 0.76 29.64 21.35
CA LEU A 145 1.09 29.47 19.93
C LEU A 145 0.96 30.78 19.13
N HIS A 146 0.16 31.74 19.59
CA HIS A 146 0.09 33.10 19.03
C HIS A 146 1.33 33.93 19.42
N ASP A 147 1.81 33.86 20.66
CA ASP A 147 3.04 34.54 21.11
C ASP A 147 4.31 33.98 20.46
N GLU A 148 4.38 32.66 20.26
CA GLU A 148 5.44 32.02 19.45
C GLU A 148 5.36 32.35 17.94
N ARG A 149 4.37 33.16 17.52
CA ARG A 149 4.07 33.52 16.11
C ARG A 149 3.82 32.29 15.21
N ARG A 150 3.40 31.17 15.79
CA ARG A 150 3.11 29.90 15.10
C ARG A 150 1.71 29.83 14.51
N LEU A 151 0.79 30.73 14.90
CA LEU A 151 -0.56 30.84 14.34
C LEU A 151 -0.70 32.01 13.33
N THR A 152 -0.04 33.14 13.59
CA THR A 152 -0.06 34.33 12.72
C THR A 152 1.30 35.05 12.72
N PRO A 153 1.76 35.63 11.59
CA PRO A 153 3.08 36.26 11.48
C PRO A 153 3.15 37.69 12.02
N VAL A 154 2.01 38.35 12.21
CA VAL A 154 1.89 39.72 12.76
C VAL A 154 1.27 39.65 14.16
N LYS A 155 1.82 40.43 15.10
CA LYS A 155 1.28 40.48 16.47
C LYS A 155 0.05 41.38 16.50
N VAL A 156 -1.09 40.83 16.91
CA VAL A 156 -2.35 41.58 17.06
C VAL A 156 -2.27 42.44 18.34
N GLU A 157 -2.03 43.74 18.17
CA GLU A 157 -2.07 44.70 19.27
C GLU A 157 -3.50 44.86 19.81
N GLY A 158 -3.65 45.09 21.11
CA GLY A 158 -4.95 45.25 21.78
C GLY A 158 -5.56 43.98 22.39
N MET A 159 -4.98 42.79 22.16
CA MET A 159 -5.29 41.62 23.01
C MET A 159 -4.44 41.64 24.27
N GLU A 160 -5.07 41.73 25.45
CA GLU A 160 -4.41 41.49 26.73
C GLU A 160 -4.01 40.00 26.87
N GLN A 161 -2.76 39.69 26.54
CA GLN A 161 -2.24 38.32 26.61
C GLN A 161 -2.16 37.88 28.07
N TYR A 162 -2.72 36.70 28.38
CA TYR A 162 -2.97 36.19 29.74
C TYR A 162 -3.97 36.99 30.60
N SER A 163 -4.83 37.83 30.03
CA SER A 163 -5.98 38.36 30.77
C SER A 163 -6.89 37.23 31.27
N TRP A 164 -7.16 37.22 32.58
CA TRP A 164 -8.02 36.22 33.22
C TRP A 164 -9.41 36.17 32.58
N TRP A 165 -9.89 37.31 32.07
CA TRP A 165 -11.17 37.41 31.37
C TRP A 165 -11.18 36.60 30.06
N HIS A 166 -10.08 36.62 29.29
CA HIS A 166 -9.97 35.88 28.03
C HIS A 166 -9.94 34.36 28.27
N LEU A 167 -9.17 33.89 29.26
CA LEU A 167 -9.15 32.47 29.65
C LEU A 167 -10.51 32.02 30.20
N THR A 168 -11.15 32.84 31.04
CA THR A 168 -12.50 32.59 31.56
C THR A 168 -13.54 32.50 30.44
N ALA A 169 -13.46 33.37 29.42
CA ALA A 169 -14.36 33.32 28.27
C ALA A 169 -14.22 32.01 27.47
N TRP A 170 -12.99 31.50 27.26
CA TRP A 170 -12.78 30.18 26.66
C TRP A 170 -13.31 29.04 27.54
N GLY A 171 -13.15 29.12 28.87
CA GLY A 171 -13.75 28.18 29.82
C GLY A 171 -15.28 28.15 29.72
N ILE A 172 -15.95 29.31 29.75
CA ILE A 172 -17.40 29.44 29.58
C ILE A 172 -17.84 28.88 28.22
N THR A 173 -17.10 29.18 27.15
CA THR A 173 -17.37 28.66 25.80
C THR A 173 -17.29 27.13 25.74
N GLY A 174 -16.34 26.52 26.46
CA GLY A 174 -16.25 25.07 26.64
C GLY A 174 -17.45 24.45 27.36
N ILE A 175 -17.97 25.11 28.41
CA ILE A 175 -19.23 24.71 29.07
C ILE A 175 -20.41 24.81 28.09
N LEU A 176 -20.52 25.94 27.36
CA LEU A 176 -21.65 26.18 26.45
C LEU A 176 -21.71 25.14 25.33
N LEU A 177 -20.62 24.95 24.58
CA LEU A 177 -20.54 23.95 23.52
C LEU A 177 -20.81 22.53 24.03
N GLY A 178 -20.22 22.16 25.18
CA GLY A 178 -20.40 20.84 25.80
C GLY A 178 -21.81 20.56 26.37
N ASN A 179 -22.71 21.55 26.40
CA ASN A 179 -24.09 21.41 26.85
C ASN A 179 -25.15 21.79 25.79
N LEU A 180 -24.79 22.55 24.75
CA LEU A 180 -25.70 22.87 23.64
C LEU A 180 -25.93 21.66 22.71
N MET A 181 -24.91 20.83 22.51
CA MET A 181 -24.96 19.71 21.55
C MET A 181 -26.13 18.72 21.79
N PRO A 182 -26.42 18.21 23.01
CA PRO A 182 -27.55 17.30 23.23
C PRO A 182 -28.94 17.95 23.03
N TRP A 183 -29.03 19.27 23.14
CA TRP A 183 -30.26 20.02 22.83
C TRP A 183 -30.47 20.17 21.32
N VAL A 184 -29.38 20.27 20.54
CA VAL A 184 -29.43 20.22 19.08
C VAL A 184 -29.82 18.83 18.59
N ASP A 185 -29.27 17.76 19.18
CA ASP A 185 -29.66 16.37 18.86
C ASP A 185 -31.18 16.15 19.07
N THR A 186 -31.71 16.58 20.21
CA THR A 186 -33.16 16.44 20.52
C THR A 186 -34.04 17.39 19.71
N LEU A 187 -33.57 18.58 19.32
CA LEU A 187 -34.26 19.42 18.33
C LEU A 187 -34.30 18.75 16.95
N TRP A 188 -33.23 18.05 16.54
CA TRP A 188 -33.19 17.37 15.25
C TRP A 188 -34.10 16.15 15.21
N GLU A 189 -34.14 15.33 16.27
CA GLU A 189 -35.11 14.22 16.37
C GLU A 189 -36.55 14.72 16.28
N ASN A 190 -36.88 15.80 17.00
CA ASN A 190 -38.21 16.43 16.90
C ASN A 190 -38.45 17.03 15.50
N THR A 191 -37.47 17.67 14.86
CA THR A 191 -37.60 18.25 13.51
C THR A 191 -37.77 17.16 12.43
N VAL A 192 -37.11 16.00 12.57
CA VAL A 192 -37.29 14.85 11.68
C VAL A 192 -38.68 14.23 11.87
N ARG A 193 -39.13 14.13 13.13
CA ARG A 193 -40.47 13.66 13.51
C ARG A 193 -41.58 14.61 13.04
N ASP A 194 -41.35 15.93 13.07
CA ASP A 194 -42.29 16.92 12.54
C ASP A 194 -42.25 16.99 11.01
N ARG A 195 -41.14 16.62 10.36
CA ARG A 195 -41.08 16.44 8.89
C ARG A 195 -41.74 15.16 8.40
N THR A 196 -41.88 14.13 9.25
CA THR A 196 -42.75 12.96 8.95
C THR A 196 -44.21 13.23 9.32
N ALA A 197 -44.49 13.87 10.46
CA ALA A 197 -45.85 14.30 10.84
C ALA A 197 -46.43 15.38 9.90
N GLY A 198 -45.57 16.22 9.30
CA GLY A 198 -45.94 17.22 8.29
C GLY A 198 -46.44 16.64 6.97
N LYS A 199 -46.39 15.30 6.79
CA LYS A 199 -47.09 14.58 5.71
C LYS A 199 -48.33 13.80 6.18
N THR A 200 -48.72 13.91 7.46
CA THR A 200 -49.86 13.23 8.07
C THR A 200 -50.69 14.15 8.99
N ALA A 201 -50.88 15.41 8.57
CA ALA A 201 -51.62 16.45 9.31
C ALA A 201 -52.96 16.86 8.65
N LYS A 202 -53.77 15.86 8.29
CA LYS A 202 -55.22 15.85 7.95
C LYS A 202 -55.51 14.40 7.55
N VAL A 203 -56.27 13.58 8.29
CA VAL A 203 -57.52 13.84 9.03
C VAL A 203 -57.35 13.77 10.56
N GLU A 204 -58.21 14.47 11.31
CA GLU A 204 -58.17 14.55 12.78
C GLU A 204 -58.98 13.47 13.53
N THR A 205 -58.39 12.98 14.62
CA THR A 205 -58.99 12.54 15.90
C THR A 205 -60.32 11.78 15.94
N LYS A 206 -60.29 10.57 16.53
CA LYS A 206 -60.65 10.32 17.95
C LYS A 206 -60.47 8.85 18.34
N GLY A 207 -59.96 8.59 19.55
CA GLY A 207 -59.83 7.24 20.13
C GLY A 207 -58.53 7.05 20.92
N VAL A 208 -58.55 7.35 22.22
CA VAL A 208 -57.38 7.19 23.11
C VAL A 208 -57.49 5.88 23.90
N GLY A 209 -56.38 5.13 23.99
CA GLY A 209 -56.32 3.86 24.72
C GLY A 209 -54.88 3.46 25.10
N SER A 210 -54.30 4.12 26.10
CA SER A 210 -52.98 3.77 26.62
C SER A 210 -53.04 2.55 27.55
N ASN A 211 -52.12 1.58 27.39
CA ASN A 211 -51.47 0.90 28.52
C ASN A 211 -50.39 -0.11 28.09
N LYS A 212 -49.13 0.15 28.47
CA LYS A 212 -48.23 -0.91 28.94
C LYS A 212 -47.28 -0.28 29.97
N ALA A 213 -47.47 -0.64 31.25
CA ALA A 213 -46.77 -0.03 32.36
C ALA A 213 -45.53 -0.85 32.77
N ASP A 214 -44.45 -0.18 33.14
CA ASP A 214 -43.20 -0.80 33.59
C ASP A 214 -43.34 -1.58 34.89
N ARG A 215 -42.54 -2.65 35.01
CA ARG A 215 -42.00 -3.12 36.30
C ARG A 215 -40.52 -3.55 36.16
N PRO A 216 -39.70 -3.42 37.23
CA PRO A 216 -38.39 -2.83 37.03
C PRO A 216 -37.20 -3.62 37.62
N GLY A 217 -36.01 -3.31 37.11
CA GLY A 217 -34.72 -3.77 37.64
C GLY A 217 -34.29 -5.15 37.09
N SER A 218 -33.00 -5.42 36.90
CA SER A 218 -31.81 -4.70 37.38
C SER A 218 -30.85 -4.29 36.25
N ARG A 219 -30.29 -3.07 36.33
CA ARG A 219 -29.12 -2.64 35.56
C ARG A 219 -28.37 -1.58 36.36
N ALA A 220 -27.19 -1.93 36.89
CA ALA A 220 -26.45 -1.08 37.83
C ALA A 220 -24.93 -1.28 37.74
N SER A 221 -24.38 -1.34 36.51
CA SER A 221 -22.93 -1.35 36.26
C SER A 221 -22.59 -1.06 34.78
N ASN A 222 -22.41 0.24 34.46
CA ASN A 222 -21.47 0.81 33.45
C ASN A 222 -21.87 2.24 33.00
N ASP A 223 -22.25 3.09 33.96
CA ASP A 223 -22.80 4.43 33.65
C ASP A 223 -21.75 5.50 33.33
N LEU A 224 -20.45 5.19 33.49
CA LEU A 224 -19.36 6.11 33.12
C LEU A 224 -19.25 6.32 31.59
N GLY A 225 -19.68 5.35 30.77
CA GLY A 225 -19.53 5.43 29.31
C GLY A 225 -20.35 6.56 28.69
N ALA A 226 -21.62 6.68 29.07
CA ALA A 226 -22.53 7.68 28.51
C ALA A 226 -22.18 9.12 28.91
N GLY A 227 -21.56 9.31 30.09
CA GLY A 227 -21.12 10.63 30.57
C GLY A 227 -19.92 11.21 29.80
N LEU A 228 -19.10 10.36 29.17
CA LEU A 228 -17.85 10.76 28.50
C LEU A 228 -18.04 11.15 27.02
N THR A 229 -19.07 10.64 26.34
CA THR A 229 -19.29 10.89 24.90
C THR A 229 -19.34 12.39 24.53
N PRO A 230 -19.99 13.28 25.30
CA PRO A 230 -19.97 14.73 25.01
C PRO A 230 -18.59 15.37 25.19
N ILE A 231 -17.78 14.86 26.13
CA ILE A 231 -16.44 15.38 26.41
C ILE A 231 -15.48 14.97 25.28
N VAL A 232 -15.54 13.71 24.83
CA VAL A 232 -14.76 13.22 23.69
C VAL A 232 -15.13 13.94 22.38
N ARG A 233 -16.43 14.18 22.13
CA ARG A 233 -16.88 14.98 20.97
C ARG A 233 -16.43 16.45 21.06
N GLY A 234 -16.46 17.05 22.25
CA GLY A 234 -15.93 18.40 22.49
C GLY A 234 -14.43 18.49 22.21
N MET A 235 -13.63 17.53 22.70
CA MET A 235 -12.20 17.42 22.39
C MET A 235 -11.95 17.29 20.89
N GLY A 236 -12.74 16.47 20.18
CA GLY A 236 -12.65 16.32 18.73
C GLY A 236 -12.83 17.63 17.96
N ALA A 237 -13.81 18.45 18.35
CA ALA A 237 -14.03 19.78 17.75
C ALA A 237 -12.84 20.73 18.00
N PHE A 238 -12.36 20.83 19.25
CA PHE A 238 -11.21 21.68 19.60
C PHE A 238 -9.91 21.23 18.89
N PHE A 239 -9.63 19.93 18.82
CA PHE A 239 -8.47 19.42 18.08
C PHE A 239 -8.59 19.64 16.57
N GLY A 240 -9.79 19.50 15.98
CA GLY A 240 -10.02 19.80 14.57
C GLY A 240 -9.71 21.25 14.21
N VAL A 241 -10.18 22.20 15.04
CA VAL A 241 -9.90 23.64 14.86
C VAL A 241 -8.40 23.93 15.05
N ALA A 242 -7.76 23.42 16.10
CA ALA A 242 -6.32 23.63 16.32
C ALA A 242 -5.44 23.01 15.21
N PHE A 243 -5.82 21.85 14.68
CA PHE A 243 -5.11 21.21 13.56
C PHE A 243 -5.24 22.03 12.28
N ALA A 244 -6.44 22.54 11.98
CA ALA A 244 -6.67 23.41 10.82
C ALA A 244 -5.82 24.69 10.90
N ILE A 245 -5.86 25.43 12.02
CA ILE A 245 -5.10 26.67 12.19
C ILE A 245 -3.58 26.42 12.06
N ARG A 246 -3.07 25.28 12.56
CA ARG A 246 -1.63 24.97 12.59
C ARG A 246 -0.99 24.59 11.23
N ARG A 247 -1.77 24.20 10.21
CA ARG A 247 -1.22 23.58 8.99
C ARG A 247 -1.36 24.36 7.68
N LEU A 248 -1.88 25.58 7.71
CA LEU A 248 -2.06 26.44 6.54
C LEU A 248 -1.46 27.83 6.80
N PRO A 249 -0.77 28.47 5.82
CA PRO A 249 -0.34 29.85 5.94
C PRO A 249 -1.53 30.80 5.71
N TRP A 250 -1.80 31.68 6.67
CA TRP A 250 -2.95 32.59 6.66
C TRP A 250 -2.53 34.03 6.38
N GLU A 251 -3.15 34.68 5.39
CA GLU A 251 -2.89 36.10 5.07
C GLU A 251 -3.93 37.07 5.66
N SER A 252 -5.10 36.60 6.08
CA SER A 252 -6.07 37.43 6.82
C SER A 252 -6.96 36.64 7.78
N THR A 253 -7.46 37.30 8.82
CA THR A 253 -8.40 36.72 9.80
C THR A 253 -9.71 36.25 9.15
N LEU A 254 -10.16 36.93 8.08
CA LEU A 254 -11.37 36.53 7.35
C LEU A 254 -11.15 35.22 6.56
N GLN A 255 -9.96 35.04 5.97
CA GLN A 255 -9.57 33.78 5.31
C GLN A 255 -9.57 32.60 6.30
N VAL A 256 -9.12 32.81 7.54
CA VAL A 256 -9.22 31.82 8.62
C VAL A 256 -10.68 31.49 8.92
N SER A 257 -11.54 32.49 9.13
CA SER A 257 -12.96 32.29 9.43
C SER A 257 -13.72 31.56 8.32
N LEU A 258 -13.52 31.95 7.06
CA LEU A 258 -14.13 31.30 5.89
C LEU A 258 -13.64 29.85 5.71
N THR A 259 -12.34 29.61 5.88
CA THR A 259 -11.78 28.27 5.72
C THR A 259 -12.23 27.34 6.85
N LEU A 260 -12.28 27.82 8.10
CA LEU A 260 -12.85 27.07 9.21
C LEU A 260 -14.34 26.76 8.98
N ALA A 261 -15.13 27.72 8.50
CA ALA A 261 -16.54 27.53 8.17
C ALA A 261 -16.77 26.44 7.09
N LEU A 262 -15.89 26.34 6.10
CA LEU A 262 -16.00 25.39 4.98
C LEU A 262 -15.34 24.02 5.25
N VAL A 263 -14.33 23.94 6.10
CA VAL A 263 -13.61 22.68 6.42
C VAL A 263 -14.22 21.91 7.59
N ASN A 264 -14.83 22.62 8.55
CA ASN A 264 -15.48 22.02 9.72
C ASN A 264 -16.53 20.92 9.39
N PRO A 265 -17.34 20.98 8.32
CA PRO A 265 -18.30 19.92 7.99
C PRO A 265 -17.62 18.61 7.58
N VAL A 266 -16.56 18.71 6.77
CA VAL A 266 -15.81 17.55 6.28
C VAL A 266 -15.08 16.86 7.43
N LEU A 267 -14.46 17.63 8.33
CA LEU A 267 -13.85 17.09 9.55
C LEU A 267 -14.89 16.43 10.46
N TRP A 268 -16.07 17.03 10.63
CA TRP A 268 -17.16 16.43 11.41
C TRP A 268 -17.63 15.09 10.84
N TYR A 269 -17.78 14.99 9.51
CA TYR A 269 -18.16 13.74 8.86
C TYR A 269 -17.08 12.65 8.97
N LEU A 270 -15.80 13.02 8.91
CA LEU A 270 -14.70 12.07 9.08
C LEU A 270 -14.62 11.50 10.51
N VAL A 271 -14.95 12.31 11.53
CA VAL A 271 -14.91 11.93 12.95
C VAL A 271 -16.16 11.18 13.40
N ASP A 272 -17.36 11.66 13.05
CA ASP A 272 -18.64 11.14 13.58
C ASP A 272 -19.38 10.22 12.59
N ARG A 273 -19.04 10.28 11.28
CA ARG A 273 -19.69 9.60 10.15
C ARG A 273 -21.21 9.80 10.02
N SER A 274 -21.83 10.62 10.86
CA SER A 274 -23.25 10.96 10.77
C SER A 274 -23.51 11.98 9.66
N LYS A 275 -24.52 11.70 8.82
CA LYS A 275 -24.98 12.64 7.78
C LYS A 275 -25.60 13.91 8.38
N ALA A 276 -26.09 13.83 9.63
CA ALA A 276 -26.64 14.97 10.36
C ALA A 276 -25.56 15.99 10.78
N GLY A 277 -24.45 15.53 11.37
CA GLY A 277 -23.34 16.41 11.75
C GLY A 277 -22.70 17.12 10.56
N PHE A 278 -22.56 16.42 9.42
CA PHE A 278 -22.16 17.02 8.14
C PHE A 278 -23.11 18.13 7.68
N LEU A 279 -24.42 17.86 7.65
CA LEU A 279 -25.42 18.82 7.14
C LEU A 279 -25.53 20.06 8.05
N LEU A 280 -25.58 19.87 9.37
CA LEU A 280 -25.67 20.96 10.34
C LEU A 280 -24.46 21.89 10.25
N SER A 281 -23.25 21.31 10.28
CA SER A 281 -22.00 22.06 10.17
C SER A 281 -21.93 22.83 8.84
N SER A 282 -22.38 22.23 7.74
CA SER A 282 -22.45 22.89 6.42
C SER A 282 -23.40 24.09 6.43
N VAL A 283 -24.60 23.94 7.01
CA VAL A 283 -25.58 25.03 7.11
C VAL A 283 -25.06 26.17 7.99
N VAL A 284 -24.45 25.87 9.14
CA VAL A 284 -23.86 26.90 10.03
C VAL A 284 -22.70 27.63 9.33
N GLY A 285 -21.82 26.91 8.65
CA GLY A 285 -20.70 27.50 7.91
C GLY A 285 -21.15 28.43 6.78
N LEU A 286 -22.12 28.00 5.96
CA LEU A 286 -22.66 28.80 4.86
C LEU A 286 -23.50 29.99 5.36
N ALA A 287 -24.35 29.79 6.37
CA ALA A 287 -25.18 30.87 6.92
C ALA A 287 -24.34 31.94 7.65
N GLY A 288 -23.32 31.53 8.42
CA GLY A 288 -22.38 32.46 9.04
C GLY A 288 -21.57 33.25 8.01
N THR A 289 -21.13 32.59 6.93
CA THR A 289 -20.47 33.24 5.79
C THR A 289 -21.36 34.29 5.13
N ALA A 290 -22.60 33.92 4.80
CA ALA A 290 -23.57 34.83 4.17
C ALA A 290 -23.93 36.02 5.08
N LEU A 291 -24.04 35.80 6.39
CA LEU A 291 -24.31 36.86 7.37
C LEU A 291 -23.15 37.87 7.44
N CYS A 292 -21.90 37.39 7.50
CA CYS A 292 -20.72 38.28 7.51
C CYS A 292 -20.63 39.13 6.23
N LEU A 293 -20.86 38.54 5.06
CA LEU A 293 -20.86 39.24 3.77
C LEU A 293 -22.03 40.24 3.65
N GLY A 294 -23.21 39.90 4.21
CA GLY A 294 -24.37 40.80 4.24
C GLY A 294 -24.24 41.98 5.20
N ILE A 295 -23.47 41.83 6.30
CA ILE A 295 -23.23 42.89 7.28
C ILE A 295 -22.17 43.89 6.79
N ASN A 296 -21.16 43.44 6.04
CA ASN A 296 -20.17 44.34 5.43
C ASN A 296 -19.64 43.78 4.08
N PRO A 297 -20.25 44.16 2.94
CA PRO A 297 -19.86 43.64 1.62
C PRO A 297 -18.45 44.05 1.18
N ASN A 298 -17.83 45.06 1.80
CA ASN A 298 -16.48 45.50 1.48
C ASN A 298 -15.38 44.63 2.13
N MET A 299 -15.73 43.53 2.81
CA MET A 299 -14.74 42.64 3.46
C MET A 299 -14.03 41.68 2.49
N VAL A 300 -14.50 41.54 1.24
CA VAL A 300 -13.78 40.79 0.20
C VAL A 300 -12.79 41.74 -0.51
N PRO A 301 -11.47 41.49 -0.47
CA PRO A 301 -10.52 42.36 -1.14
C PRO A 301 -10.63 42.23 -2.67
N ALA A 302 -10.79 43.37 -3.35
CA ALA A 302 -10.70 43.42 -4.80
C ALA A 302 -9.28 43.02 -5.28
N PRO A 303 -9.13 42.33 -6.43
CA PRO A 303 -7.83 41.91 -6.93
C PRO A 303 -6.96 43.12 -7.29
N ALA A 304 -5.71 43.13 -6.81
CA ALA A 304 -4.76 44.20 -7.08
C ALA A 304 -4.46 44.30 -8.59
N ALA A 305 -4.62 45.50 -9.16
CA ALA A 305 -4.54 45.70 -10.60
C ALA A 305 -3.11 45.87 -11.12
N ALA A 306 -2.84 45.21 -12.25
CA ALA A 306 -1.91 45.56 -13.33
C ALA A 306 -0.47 46.06 -13.02
N ILE A 307 0.49 45.31 -13.55
CA ILE A 307 1.73 45.88 -14.16
C ILE A 307 1.40 46.13 -15.66
N PRO A 308 1.88 47.22 -16.30
CA PRO A 308 1.11 47.85 -17.37
C PRO A 308 1.29 47.29 -18.79
N SER A 309 0.18 47.36 -19.54
CA SER A 309 0.07 47.56 -21.00
C SER A 309 0.90 46.73 -21.99
N LEU A 310 0.20 45.87 -22.74
CA LEU A 310 0.36 45.80 -24.20
C LEU A 310 -1.01 45.99 -24.87
N HIS A 311 -1.06 46.53 -26.10
CA HIS A 311 -2.30 46.96 -26.75
C HIS A 311 -3.00 45.85 -27.55
N VAL A 312 -4.34 45.80 -27.46
CA VAL A 312 -5.22 45.41 -28.59
C VAL A 312 -6.42 46.37 -28.60
N ASN A 313 -6.73 46.96 -29.75
CA ASN A 313 -7.84 47.90 -29.94
C ASN A 313 -9.14 47.16 -30.33
N THR A 314 -10.28 47.49 -29.71
CA THR A 314 -11.59 47.42 -30.37
C THR A 314 -12.60 48.40 -29.74
N THR A 315 -13.65 48.76 -30.48
CA THR A 315 -14.46 49.99 -30.28
C THR A 315 -15.79 49.81 -29.55
N LYS A 316 -16.36 50.90 -29.00
CA LYS A 316 -17.67 50.93 -28.31
C LYS A 316 -18.86 51.17 -29.25
N THR A 317 -19.79 50.20 -29.30
CA THR A 317 -21.21 50.28 -29.76
C THR A 317 -21.94 49.01 -29.28
N THR A 318 -23.24 48.92 -28.93
CA THR A 318 -24.33 49.90 -28.68
C THR A 318 -25.41 49.21 -27.79
N TYR A 319 -26.47 49.92 -27.39
CA TYR A 319 -27.51 49.49 -26.44
C TYR A 319 -28.44 48.32 -26.86
N GLN A 320 -28.98 47.65 -25.83
CA GLN A 320 -30.32 47.05 -25.70
C GLN A 320 -30.82 45.97 -26.70
N SER A 321 -30.96 44.74 -26.20
CA SER A 321 -32.28 44.17 -25.85
C SER A 321 -32.12 42.87 -25.03
N MET A 322 -33.17 42.49 -24.26
CA MET A 322 -33.26 41.25 -23.45
C MET A 322 -32.22 41.15 -22.30
N GLY A 323 -32.45 40.45 -21.18
CA GLY A 323 -33.65 39.73 -20.74
C GLY A 323 -33.32 38.55 -19.82
N ASN A 324 -32.98 38.79 -18.55
CA ASN A 324 -32.85 37.79 -17.47
C ASN A 324 -31.92 36.56 -17.69
N GLU A 325 -30.62 36.74 -18.04
CA GLU A 325 -29.65 35.62 -17.88
C GLU A 325 -28.17 36.04 -17.65
N ALA A 326 -27.88 36.98 -16.74
CA ALA A 326 -26.53 37.58 -16.63
C ALA A 326 -25.89 37.67 -15.22
N LEU A 327 -26.56 37.31 -14.12
CA LEU A 327 -26.07 37.58 -12.74
C LEU A 327 -25.27 36.44 -12.09
N VAL A 328 -24.55 35.61 -12.87
CA VAL A 328 -23.80 34.42 -12.37
C VAL A 328 -22.37 34.33 -12.92
N ARG A 329 -21.99 35.13 -13.94
CA ARG A 329 -20.74 34.94 -14.69
C ARG A 329 -19.63 35.96 -14.39
N VAL A 330 -19.27 36.13 -13.12
CA VAL A 330 -17.94 36.66 -12.71
C VAL A 330 -17.40 35.87 -11.53
N GLU A 331 -18.13 35.81 -10.42
CA GLU A 331 -17.65 35.27 -9.14
C GLU A 331 -17.34 33.76 -9.20
N SER A 332 -18.16 32.97 -9.90
CA SER A 332 -17.91 31.53 -10.09
C SER A 332 -16.59 31.24 -10.82
N PHE A 333 -16.07 32.17 -11.62
CA PHE A 333 -14.80 32.02 -12.32
C PHE A 333 -13.60 32.24 -11.38
N GLY A 334 -13.73 33.16 -10.41
CA GLY A 334 -12.72 33.38 -9.36
C GLY A 334 -12.60 32.18 -8.42
N VAL A 335 -13.73 31.65 -7.94
CA VAL A 335 -13.74 30.45 -7.10
C VAL A 335 -13.26 29.22 -7.88
N GLY A 336 -13.70 29.05 -9.12
CA GLY A 336 -13.25 27.97 -9.99
C GLY A 336 -11.73 27.99 -10.26
N THR A 337 -11.15 29.16 -10.55
CA THR A 337 -9.69 29.28 -10.78
C THR A 337 -8.86 29.12 -9.50
N TRP A 338 -9.40 29.47 -8.32
CA TRP A 338 -8.74 29.20 -7.04
C TRP A 338 -8.71 27.70 -6.71
N ILE A 339 -9.86 27.01 -6.83
CA ILE A 339 -9.95 25.55 -6.60
C ILE A 339 -9.10 24.79 -7.62
N ALA A 340 -9.18 25.13 -8.91
CA ALA A 340 -8.37 24.50 -9.95
C ALA A 340 -6.86 24.69 -9.74
N ARG A 341 -6.44 25.85 -9.20
CA ARG A 341 -5.04 26.05 -8.79
C ARG A 341 -4.64 25.09 -7.68
N TYR A 342 -5.44 24.99 -6.61
CA TYR A 342 -5.07 24.18 -5.44
C TYR A 342 -5.00 22.67 -5.73
N PHE A 343 -5.83 22.16 -6.65
CA PHE A 343 -5.74 20.76 -7.10
C PHE A 343 -4.56 20.50 -8.06
N ASN A 344 -4.20 21.45 -8.93
CA ASN A 344 -3.01 21.31 -9.80
C ASN A 344 -1.67 21.69 -9.13
N SER A 345 -1.66 22.38 -7.99
CA SER A 345 -0.43 22.89 -7.36
C SER A 345 0.20 21.93 -6.34
N GLY A 346 0.24 20.63 -6.63
CA GLY A 346 0.86 19.62 -5.75
C GLY A 346 2.38 19.77 -5.54
N THR A 347 3.05 20.61 -6.34
CA THR A 347 4.52 20.69 -6.44
C THR A 347 5.11 22.11 -6.30
N TYR A 348 4.33 23.14 -5.95
CA TYR A 348 4.81 24.54 -5.88
C TYR A 348 4.60 25.22 -4.51
N ALA A 349 5.35 24.79 -3.49
CA ALA A 349 5.20 25.31 -2.11
C ALA A 349 6.51 25.42 -1.29
N GLN A 350 7.63 25.83 -1.88
CA GLN A 350 8.92 26.05 -1.17
C GLN A 350 9.53 27.46 -1.34
N LEU A 351 8.99 28.33 -2.20
CA LEU A 351 9.75 29.47 -2.74
C LEU A 351 9.02 30.82 -2.73
N GLN A 352 8.48 31.25 -1.58
CA GLN A 352 8.12 32.67 -1.33
C GLN A 352 8.39 33.23 0.09
N ILE A 353 9.00 32.49 1.03
CA ILE A 353 9.32 33.01 2.37
C ILE A 353 10.77 33.53 2.44
N LYS A 354 11.11 34.57 1.66
CA LYS A 354 12.39 35.30 1.83
C LYS A 354 12.48 36.71 1.22
N LYS A 355 11.38 37.46 1.08
CA LYS A 355 11.44 38.81 0.46
C LYS A 355 10.41 39.86 0.94
N LYS A 356 10.23 40.02 2.26
CA LYS A 356 9.66 41.26 2.88
C LYS A 356 9.83 41.29 4.42
N LEU A 357 10.91 41.90 4.91
CA LEU A 357 11.02 42.46 6.27
C LEU A 357 12.34 43.24 6.44
N TRP A 358 12.30 44.55 6.19
CA TRP A 358 13.35 45.52 6.53
C TRP A 358 12.74 46.93 6.44
N VAL A 359 13.17 47.87 7.30
CA VAL A 359 12.66 49.28 7.41
C VAL A 359 11.19 49.29 7.91
N ILE A 360 10.77 49.83 9.06
CA ILE A 360 11.23 50.86 10.04
C ILE A 360 11.00 50.23 11.45
N LYS A 361 11.71 50.49 12.58
CA LYS A 361 12.22 51.74 13.17
C LYS A 361 13.43 51.53 14.09
N GLU A 362 14.23 52.56 14.28
CA GLU A 362 15.32 52.59 15.27
C GLU A 362 14.81 52.82 16.69
N ARG A 363 15.43 52.14 17.67
CA ARG A 363 16.05 52.78 18.85
C ARG A 363 16.98 51.84 19.62
N ASP A 364 17.91 52.46 20.36
CA ASP A 364 18.57 51.94 21.57
C ASP A 364 19.55 50.75 21.48
N VAL A 365 20.38 50.66 20.41
CA VAL A 365 21.74 50.07 20.50
C VAL A 365 22.76 50.90 19.67
N GLN A 366 23.20 52.05 20.19
CA GLN A 366 24.25 52.88 19.55
C GLN A 366 25.40 53.44 20.45
N PRO A 367 25.40 53.37 21.81
CA PRO A 367 26.52 53.92 22.57
C PRO A 367 27.69 52.93 22.86
N ILE A 368 27.57 51.64 22.48
CA ILE A 368 28.55 50.60 22.90
C ILE A 368 29.55 50.21 21.79
N ILE A 369 29.11 50.10 20.53
CA ILE A 369 29.98 49.64 19.43
C ILE A 369 30.96 50.73 18.96
N ALA A 370 30.58 52.01 19.08
CA ALA A 370 31.42 53.16 18.73
C ALA A 370 32.72 53.27 19.55
N ALA A 371 32.79 52.61 20.72
CA ALA A 371 33.98 52.61 21.57
C ALA A 371 35.07 51.62 21.13
N LEU A 372 34.71 50.58 20.37
CA LEU A 372 35.61 49.44 20.05
C LEU A 372 36.23 49.49 18.63
N LEU A 373 35.76 50.37 17.75
CA LEU A 373 36.22 50.44 16.34
C LEU A 373 37.30 51.49 16.07
N THR A 374 37.73 52.24 17.09
CA THR A 374 38.67 53.37 16.95
C THR A 374 40.15 52.94 17.00
N GLU A 375 40.46 51.72 17.44
CA GLU A 375 41.82 51.29 17.81
C GLU A 375 42.47 50.30 16.82
N HIS A 376 41.92 50.10 15.62
CA HIS A 376 42.46 49.16 14.62
C HIS A 376 42.65 49.71 13.20
N ARG A 377 42.70 51.04 13.03
CA ARG A 377 43.06 51.69 11.75
C ARG A 377 44.34 52.55 11.83
N ARG A 378 45.45 51.95 12.28
CA ARG A 378 46.81 52.54 12.21
C ARG A 378 47.94 51.52 11.97
N SER A 379 48.01 50.92 10.79
CA SER A 379 49.26 50.36 10.24
C SER A 379 49.16 50.13 8.72
N ALA A 380 50.33 49.95 8.07
CA ALA A 380 50.56 49.58 6.67
C ALA A 380 50.05 50.55 5.56
N ALA A 381 51.01 51.17 4.87
CA ALA A 381 50.83 51.82 3.56
C ALA A 381 51.02 50.77 2.42
N PRO A 382 50.75 51.09 1.13
CA PRO A 382 50.62 50.06 0.11
C PRO A 382 51.95 49.43 -0.32
N LYS A 383 51.91 48.15 -0.67
CA LYS A 383 52.95 47.48 -1.47
C LYS A 383 52.34 47.03 -2.79
N ILE A 384 52.94 47.48 -3.88
CA ILE A 384 52.72 46.92 -5.22
C ILE A 384 53.51 45.61 -5.28
N ASN A 385 52.89 44.53 -5.75
CA ASN A 385 53.58 43.37 -6.31
C ASN A 385 52.62 42.62 -7.24
N SER A 386 53.15 42.13 -8.36
CA SER A 386 52.39 41.35 -9.35
C SER A 386 52.33 39.88 -8.96
N ALA A 387 51.11 39.36 -8.82
CA ALA A 387 50.81 37.94 -8.90
C ALA A 387 49.65 37.77 -9.90
N LEU A 388 49.56 36.61 -10.55
CA LEU A 388 48.40 36.26 -11.37
C LEU A 388 47.16 36.25 -10.47
N THR A 389 46.07 36.84 -10.94
CA THR A 389 44.76 36.70 -10.28
C THR A 389 44.22 35.32 -10.57
N ASP A 390 44.04 34.49 -9.55
CA ASP A 390 43.30 33.22 -9.64
C ASP A 390 41.82 33.49 -9.95
N GLU A 391 41.53 33.72 -11.22
CA GLU A 391 40.17 33.81 -11.75
C GLU A 391 39.57 32.40 -11.77
N ALA A 392 38.59 32.14 -10.90
CA ALA A 392 37.98 30.84 -10.77
C ALA A 392 37.33 30.38 -12.09
N VAL A 393 37.47 29.10 -12.42
CA VAL A 393 37.11 28.58 -13.76
C VAL A 393 35.89 27.66 -13.71
N ALA A 394 34.94 27.90 -14.62
CA ALA A 394 33.78 27.05 -14.86
C ALA A 394 33.86 26.33 -16.21
N ILE A 395 33.67 25.00 -16.22
CA ILE A 395 33.45 24.20 -17.45
C ILE A 395 31.96 23.93 -17.63
N LEU A 396 31.41 24.31 -18.80
CA LEU A 396 30.00 24.14 -19.16
C LEU A 396 29.84 23.20 -20.37
N SER A 397 29.19 22.06 -20.16
CA SER A 397 28.93 21.06 -21.20
C SER A 397 27.59 20.37 -20.95
N VAL A 398 26.49 21.00 -21.36
CA VAL A 398 25.13 20.54 -21.06
C VAL A 398 24.35 20.11 -22.31
N TYR A 399 23.63 19.00 -22.23
CA TYR A 399 22.60 18.63 -23.20
C TYR A 399 21.33 19.48 -23.04
N ASP A 400 20.79 19.60 -21.82
CA ASP A 400 19.67 20.51 -21.52
C ASP A 400 20.20 21.92 -21.23
N LYS A 401 19.64 22.90 -21.94
CA LYS A 401 20.02 24.33 -21.88
C LYS A 401 19.10 25.13 -20.95
N THR A 402 18.13 24.50 -20.30
CA THR A 402 17.23 25.12 -19.32
C THR A 402 18.04 25.89 -18.26
N GLY A 403 17.67 27.16 -18.02
CA GLY A 403 18.35 28.05 -17.06
C GLY A 403 19.79 28.47 -17.42
N LEU A 404 20.42 27.93 -18.47
CA LEU A 404 21.84 28.12 -18.76
C LEU A 404 22.24 29.59 -18.89
N LEU A 405 21.45 30.40 -19.60
CA LEU A 405 21.80 31.82 -19.81
C LEU A 405 21.73 32.67 -18.53
N ASP A 406 20.92 32.28 -17.55
CA ASP A 406 20.86 32.98 -16.25
C ASP A 406 21.97 32.51 -15.31
N LEU A 407 22.34 31.23 -15.37
CA LEU A 407 23.57 30.71 -14.78
C LEU A 407 24.82 31.43 -15.35
N THR A 408 24.94 31.55 -16.67
CA THR A 408 26.01 32.30 -17.35
C THR A 408 26.13 33.73 -16.83
N LYS A 409 25.02 34.48 -16.74
CA LYS A 409 25.01 35.84 -16.17
C LYS A 409 25.51 35.86 -14.72
N GLY A 410 25.05 34.90 -13.91
CA GLY A 410 25.42 34.80 -12.50
C GLY A 410 26.89 34.41 -12.26
N LEU A 411 27.46 33.56 -13.12
CA LEU A 411 28.89 33.22 -13.08
C LEU A 411 29.75 34.44 -13.47
N ILE A 412 29.45 35.10 -14.60
CA ILE A 412 30.19 36.29 -15.06
C ILE A 412 30.10 37.44 -14.04
N LYS A 413 28.93 37.65 -13.42
CA LYS A 413 28.72 38.62 -12.34
C LYS A 413 29.66 38.42 -11.14
N ASN A 414 30.13 37.19 -10.90
CA ASN A 414 31.03 36.83 -9.82
C ASN A 414 32.48 36.63 -10.30
N ASN A 415 32.85 37.17 -11.47
CA ASN A 415 34.19 37.11 -12.08
C ASN A 415 34.71 35.67 -12.27
N ILE A 416 33.88 34.79 -12.83
CA ILE A 416 34.25 33.40 -13.14
C ILE A 416 34.47 33.25 -14.65
N ARG A 417 35.64 32.73 -15.03
CA ARG A 417 35.99 32.44 -16.42
C ARG A 417 35.19 31.25 -16.95
N LEU A 418 34.56 31.41 -18.11
CA LEU A 418 33.75 30.37 -18.72
C LEU A 418 34.50 29.62 -19.83
N LEU A 419 34.57 28.30 -19.71
CA LEU A 419 35.00 27.38 -20.76
C LEU A 419 33.80 26.51 -21.19
N ALA A 420 33.54 26.38 -22.49
CA ALA A 420 32.44 25.54 -22.99
C ALA A 420 32.82 24.79 -24.27
N SER A 421 31.93 23.93 -24.79
CA SER A 421 32.15 23.26 -26.07
C SER A 421 30.88 23.13 -26.91
N GLY A 422 31.05 23.12 -28.24
CA GLY A 422 29.98 22.89 -29.21
C GLY A 422 28.76 23.79 -29.02
N GLY A 423 27.57 23.18 -29.01
CA GLY A 423 26.29 23.90 -28.86
C GLY A 423 26.17 24.73 -27.57
N THR A 424 26.87 24.36 -26.50
CA THR A 424 26.89 25.13 -25.24
C THR A 424 27.63 26.46 -25.42
N ALA A 425 28.83 26.40 -26.01
CA ALA A 425 29.63 27.60 -26.31
C ALA A 425 28.91 28.51 -27.32
N LYS A 426 28.32 27.90 -28.36
CA LYS A 426 27.54 28.63 -29.37
C LYS A 426 26.40 29.45 -28.75
N LEU A 427 25.53 28.83 -27.95
CA LEU A 427 24.38 29.52 -27.35
C LEU A 427 24.79 30.67 -26.41
N ILE A 428 25.88 30.49 -25.67
CA ILE A 428 26.42 31.53 -24.77
C ILE A 428 26.96 32.73 -25.58
N ARG A 429 27.66 32.49 -26.69
CA ARG A 429 28.15 33.55 -27.61
C ARG A 429 27.00 34.25 -28.35
N GLU A 430 25.99 33.51 -28.81
CA GLU A 430 24.80 34.07 -29.46
C GLU A 430 23.97 34.95 -28.51
N ALA A 431 24.03 34.70 -27.20
CA ALA A 431 23.46 35.54 -26.16
C ALA A 431 24.33 36.76 -25.76
N GLY A 432 25.49 36.96 -26.41
CA GLY A 432 26.37 38.12 -26.21
C GLY A 432 27.36 37.99 -25.05
N PHE A 433 27.56 36.80 -24.49
CA PHE A 433 28.51 36.58 -23.39
C PHE A 433 29.86 36.04 -23.87
N SER A 434 30.93 36.42 -23.17
CA SER A 434 32.26 35.87 -23.41
C SER A 434 32.35 34.44 -22.87
N VAL A 435 32.94 33.54 -23.66
CA VAL A 435 33.20 32.14 -23.29
C VAL A 435 34.28 31.58 -24.21
N ASP A 436 35.29 30.93 -23.65
CA ASP A 436 36.33 30.24 -24.39
C ASP A 436 35.85 28.85 -24.80
N ASP A 437 36.39 28.30 -25.89
CA ASP A 437 36.23 26.88 -26.20
C ASP A 437 37.18 26.04 -25.33
N VAL A 438 36.77 24.83 -24.95
CA VAL A 438 37.64 23.88 -24.21
C VAL A 438 38.96 23.61 -24.95
N SER A 439 38.99 23.71 -26.29
CA SER A 439 40.21 23.65 -27.10
C SER A 439 41.25 24.74 -26.77
N ALA A 440 40.85 25.86 -26.15
CA ALA A 440 41.75 26.91 -25.68
C ALA A 440 42.63 26.46 -24.49
N ILE A 441 42.21 25.45 -23.73
CA ILE A 441 43.02 24.86 -22.63
C ILE A 441 43.60 23.48 -22.96
N THR A 442 43.07 22.76 -23.96
CA THR A 442 43.65 21.48 -24.39
C THR A 442 44.67 21.62 -25.53
N HIS A 443 44.57 22.69 -26.31
CA HIS A 443 45.27 22.88 -27.59
C HIS A 443 45.05 21.74 -28.60
N ALA A 444 44.06 20.87 -28.37
CA ALA A 444 43.73 19.72 -29.20
C ALA A 444 42.53 20.04 -30.12
N PRO A 445 42.55 19.61 -31.39
CA PRO A 445 41.41 19.78 -32.30
C PRO A 445 40.24 18.86 -31.92
N GLU A 446 39.02 19.28 -32.25
CA GLU A 446 37.84 18.42 -32.11
C GLU A 446 37.85 17.33 -33.19
N ILE A 447 38.00 16.07 -32.76
CA ILE A 447 38.06 14.88 -33.64
C ILE A 447 36.95 13.88 -33.30
N LEU A 448 36.75 12.90 -34.19
CA LEU A 448 35.75 11.83 -34.05
C LEU A 448 34.34 12.38 -33.77
N SER A 449 33.94 13.43 -34.49
CA SER A 449 32.65 14.13 -34.34
C SER A 449 32.35 14.59 -32.90
N GLY A 450 33.38 14.96 -32.13
CA GLY A 450 33.26 15.50 -30.78
C GLY A 450 33.27 14.48 -29.64
N ARG A 451 33.35 13.17 -29.92
CA ARG A 451 33.35 12.10 -28.90
C ARG A 451 34.40 12.26 -27.80
N VAL A 452 35.56 12.84 -28.11
CA VAL A 452 36.74 12.88 -27.22
C VAL A 452 37.14 14.30 -26.79
N LYS A 453 36.33 15.32 -27.12
CA LYS A 453 36.67 16.75 -26.98
C LYS A 453 37.04 17.24 -25.56
N THR A 454 36.60 16.54 -24.52
CA THR A 454 36.89 16.87 -23.10
C THR A 454 37.82 15.86 -22.41
N LEU A 455 38.15 14.74 -23.06
CA LEU A 455 38.93 13.65 -22.48
C LEU A 455 40.44 13.95 -22.54
N HIS A 456 40.86 15.05 -21.93
CA HIS A 456 42.24 15.57 -21.99
C HIS A 456 42.82 15.82 -20.59
N PRO A 457 44.14 15.60 -20.35
CA PRO A 457 44.78 15.89 -19.07
C PRO A 457 44.55 17.33 -18.58
N ALA A 458 44.64 18.33 -19.46
CA ALA A 458 44.39 19.74 -19.06
C ALA A 458 42.98 19.99 -18.49
N VAL A 459 41.97 19.22 -18.92
CA VAL A 459 40.61 19.30 -18.35
C VAL A 459 40.55 18.53 -17.03
N HIS A 460 40.99 17.27 -17.02
CA HIS A 460 40.78 16.41 -15.85
C HIS A 460 41.76 16.66 -14.70
N ALA A 461 42.98 17.16 -14.96
CA ALA A 461 43.90 17.61 -13.91
C ALA A 461 43.37 18.88 -13.23
N GLY A 462 42.91 19.87 -13.98
CA GLY A 462 42.29 21.07 -13.41
C GLY A 462 41.08 20.76 -12.51
N ILE A 463 40.31 19.72 -12.84
CA ILE A 463 39.20 19.21 -12.01
C ILE A 463 39.71 18.37 -10.82
N LEU A 464 40.67 17.46 -11.00
CA LEU A 464 41.06 16.47 -10.00
C LEU A 464 42.18 16.89 -9.04
N ALA A 465 42.92 17.96 -9.36
CA ALA A 465 43.98 18.49 -8.51
C ALA A 465 43.43 18.90 -7.13
N ARG A 466 44.13 18.46 -6.09
CA ARG A 466 43.84 18.78 -4.69
C ARG A 466 44.61 20.05 -4.30
N ASN A 467 44.26 20.65 -3.17
CA ASN A 467 45.07 21.73 -2.59
C ASN A 467 46.26 21.12 -1.83
N LEU A 468 47.26 20.65 -2.57
CA LEU A 468 48.49 20.02 -2.07
C LEU A 468 49.67 20.51 -2.90
N GLU A 469 50.80 20.82 -2.26
CA GLU A 469 52.00 21.37 -2.91
C GLU A 469 52.50 20.53 -4.10
N SER A 470 52.35 19.19 -4.05
CA SER A 470 52.61 18.30 -5.18
C SER A 470 51.71 18.60 -6.39
N ASP A 471 50.41 18.75 -6.15
CA ASP A 471 49.40 18.94 -7.18
C ASP A 471 49.50 20.36 -7.76
N GLU A 472 49.80 21.38 -6.94
CA GLU A 472 50.09 22.74 -7.42
C GLU A 472 51.32 22.74 -8.35
N LYS A 473 52.37 22.00 -7.97
CA LYS A 473 53.59 21.90 -8.75
C LYS A 473 53.35 21.21 -10.10
N ASP A 474 52.65 20.07 -10.09
CA ASP A 474 52.30 19.35 -11.33
C ASP A 474 51.46 20.22 -12.27
N LEU A 475 50.50 20.99 -11.73
CA LEU A 475 49.72 21.96 -12.50
C LEU A 475 50.60 23.06 -13.09
N ALA A 476 51.51 23.64 -12.30
CA ALA A 476 52.38 24.73 -12.73
C ALA A 476 53.40 24.29 -13.80
N GLU A 477 54.03 23.12 -13.65
CA GLU A 477 54.95 22.57 -14.66
C GLU A 477 54.25 22.27 -16.00
N GLN A 478 52.95 21.93 -15.97
CA GLN A 478 52.15 21.68 -17.17
C GLN A 478 51.35 22.90 -17.67
N ASN A 479 51.42 24.04 -16.99
CA ASN A 479 50.63 25.26 -17.27
C ASN A 479 49.09 25.02 -17.26
N ILE A 480 48.60 24.15 -16.37
CA ILE A 480 47.18 23.79 -16.26
C ILE A 480 46.52 24.60 -15.13
N ASN A 481 45.46 25.34 -15.45
CA ASN A 481 44.66 26.04 -14.44
C ASN A 481 43.71 25.08 -13.69
N LYS A 482 43.38 25.40 -12.44
CA LYS A 482 42.31 24.72 -11.70
C LYS A 482 40.93 24.98 -12.34
N VAL A 483 40.01 24.06 -12.11
CA VAL A 483 38.58 24.16 -12.46
C VAL A 483 37.78 23.97 -11.19
N ASP A 484 36.98 24.97 -10.82
CA ASP A 484 36.27 25.02 -9.53
C ASP A 484 34.77 24.75 -9.69
N PHE A 485 34.23 24.97 -10.89
CA PHE A 485 32.85 24.68 -11.24
C PHE A 485 32.79 23.77 -12.49
N VAL A 486 31.97 22.73 -12.42
CA VAL A 486 31.65 21.88 -13.58
C VAL A 486 30.14 21.81 -13.68
N ILE A 487 29.60 22.23 -14.82
CA ILE A 487 28.16 22.22 -15.10
C ILE A 487 27.92 21.32 -16.30
N CYS A 488 27.39 20.13 -16.05
CA CYS A 488 27.32 19.07 -17.05
C CYS A 488 26.12 18.15 -16.78
N ASN A 489 25.20 18.09 -17.73
CA ASN A 489 24.09 17.14 -17.77
C ASN A 489 24.17 16.32 -19.08
N LEU A 490 23.76 15.06 -19.01
CA LEU A 490 24.05 14.04 -20.04
C LEU A 490 23.06 14.07 -21.21
N TYR A 491 23.44 13.44 -22.31
CA TYR A 491 22.53 13.14 -23.42
C TYR A 491 21.34 12.29 -22.93
N PRO A 492 20.12 12.47 -23.48
CA PRO A 492 18.90 11.89 -22.95
C PRO A 492 18.74 10.45 -23.44
N PHE A 493 19.65 9.56 -23.04
CA PHE A 493 19.65 8.15 -23.49
C PHE A 493 18.30 7.47 -23.21
N LYS A 494 17.65 7.77 -22.07
CA LYS A 494 16.28 7.33 -21.73
C LYS A 494 15.26 7.69 -22.81
N ASP A 495 15.28 8.93 -23.32
CA ASP A 495 14.36 9.40 -24.37
C ASP A 495 14.75 8.85 -25.74
N THR A 496 16.06 8.71 -26.02
CA THR A 496 16.55 8.05 -27.23
C THR A 496 16.06 6.61 -27.33
N ILE A 497 16.16 5.80 -26.27
CA ILE A 497 15.68 4.41 -26.30
C ILE A 497 14.14 4.29 -26.27
N ALA A 498 13.43 5.39 -25.96
CA ALA A 498 11.97 5.48 -26.06
C ALA A 498 11.48 5.86 -27.48
N LYS A 499 12.36 6.30 -28.39
CA LYS A 499 12.00 6.58 -29.80
C LYS A 499 11.50 5.30 -30.49
N ILE A 500 10.39 5.42 -31.22
CA ILE A 500 9.81 4.31 -32.00
C ILE A 500 10.85 3.81 -33.01
N ASN A 501 11.05 2.49 -33.06
CA ASN A 501 11.98 1.78 -33.95
C ASN A 501 13.48 2.12 -33.79
N VAL A 502 13.90 2.71 -32.66
CA VAL A 502 15.32 3.00 -32.39
C VAL A 502 16.24 1.78 -32.59
N THR A 503 17.22 1.95 -33.49
CA THR A 503 18.22 0.94 -33.81
C THR A 503 19.32 0.90 -32.74
N ILE A 504 20.11 -0.18 -32.75
CA ILE A 504 21.24 -0.31 -31.82
C ILE A 504 22.34 0.75 -32.10
N PRO A 505 22.76 1.03 -33.36
CA PRO A 505 23.71 2.09 -33.64
C PRO A 505 23.25 3.48 -33.17
N GLU A 506 22.00 3.86 -33.42
CA GLU A 506 21.46 5.17 -32.98
C GLU A 506 21.48 5.31 -31.45
N ALA A 507 21.14 4.23 -30.72
CA ALA A 507 21.23 4.24 -29.27
C ALA A 507 22.69 4.33 -28.78
N VAL A 508 23.63 3.64 -29.45
CA VAL A 508 25.06 3.63 -29.09
C VAL A 508 25.72 5.00 -29.30
N GLU A 509 25.34 5.76 -30.32
CA GLU A 509 25.90 7.10 -30.56
C GLU A 509 25.47 8.14 -29.51
N GLU A 510 24.36 7.91 -28.82
CA GLU A 510 23.83 8.78 -27.76
C GLU A 510 24.35 8.39 -26.35
N ILE A 511 25.33 7.48 -26.28
CA ILE A 511 26.06 7.14 -25.04
C ILE A 511 27.18 8.16 -24.82
N ASP A 512 26.96 9.11 -23.91
CA ASP A 512 27.92 10.14 -23.55
C ASP A 512 29.04 9.58 -22.65
N VAL A 513 30.27 9.58 -23.18
CA VAL A 513 31.49 9.23 -22.44
C VAL A 513 32.12 10.45 -21.78
N GLY A 514 32.06 11.61 -22.44
CA GLY A 514 32.75 12.84 -22.02
C GLY A 514 32.07 13.50 -20.82
N GLY A 515 30.74 13.61 -20.86
CA GLY A 515 29.94 14.15 -19.76
C GLY A 515 30.00 13.28 -18.52
N VAL A 516 29.85 11.96 -18.66
CA VAL A 516 29.96 11.02 -17.52
C VAL A 516 31.34 11.14 -16.85
N THR A 517 32.40 11.30 -17.64
CA THR A 517 33.76 11.46 -17.10
C THR A 517 33.96 12.81 -16.40
N LEU A 518 33.40 13.91 -16.94
CA LEU A 518 33.39 15.23 -16.28
C LEU A 518 32.64 15.19 -14.94
N ILE A 519 31.40 14.68 -14.94
CA ILE A 519 30.54 14.59 -13.75
C ILE A 519 31.23 13.77 -12.65
N ARG A 520 31.74 12.58 -12.98
CA ARG A 520 32.43 11.70 -12.00
C ARG A 520 33.76 12.28 -11.50
N ALA A 521 34.50 13.01 -12.33
CA ALA A 521 35.72 13.68 -11.91
C ALA A 521 35.44 14.81 -10.91
N ALA A 522 34.45 15.66 -11.20
CA ALA A 522 34.06 16.76 -10.32
C ALA A 522 33.44 16.25 -9.00
N ALA A 523 32.53 15.28 -9.07
CA ALA A 523 31.92 14.65 -7.89
C ALA A 523 32.95 13.90 -7.01
N LYS A 524 34.03 13.35 -7.60
CA LYS A 524 35.15 12.78 -6.83
C LYS A 524 35.92 13.85 -6.04
N ASN A 525 36.13 15.04 -6.60
CA ASN A 525 36.93 16.11 -5.97
C ASN A 525 36.06 17.20 -5.30
N HIS A 526 34.89 16.82 -4.77
CA HIS A 526 33.89 17.75 -4.21
C HIS A 526 34.35 18.48 -2.94
N SER A 527 35.48 18.10 -2.35
CA SER A 527 36.16 18.90 -1.33
C SER A 527 36.52 20.30 -1.84
N ARG A 528 36.87 20.43 -3.13
CA ARG A 528 37.14 21.71 -3.81
C ARG A 528 36.08 22.04 -4.88
N VAL A 529 35.81 21.12 -5.80
CA VAL A 529 35.03 21.39 -7.02
C VAL A 529 33.52 21.33 -6.76
N THR A 530 32.78 22.27 -7.31
CA THR A 530 31.30 22.22 -7.33
C THR A 530 30.82 21.65 -8.67
N ILE A 531 30.20 20.47 -8.63
CA ILE A 531 29.48 19.87 -9.75
C ILE A 531 28.02 20.37 -9.74
N LEU A 532 27.44 20.65 -10.91
CA LEU A 532 25.99 20.82 -11.10
C LEU A 532 25.56 19.93 -12.27
N SER A 533 24.68 18.97 -12.00
CA SER A 533 24.20 17.98 -12.98
C SER A 533 22.73 18.15 -13.37
N ASP A 534 22.04 19.13 -12.79
CA ASP A 534 20.61 19.38 -12.95
C ASP A 534 20.33 20.90 -12.98
N PRO A 535 19.59 21.41 -13.98
CA PRO A 535 19.15 22.82 -14.04
C PRO A 535 18.38 23.33 -12.81
N GLU A 536 17.67 22.48 -12.07
CA GLU A 536 16.93 22.90 -10.87
C GLU A 536 17.86 23.47 -9.78
N ASP A 537 19.09 22.98 -9.70
CA ASP A 537 20.07 23.42 -8.69
C ASP A 537 20.62 24.83 -8.98
N TYR A 538 20.56 25.32 -10.22
CA TYR A 538 21.23 26.55 -10.65
C TYR A 538 20.77 27.77 -9.85
N ALA A 539 19.47 27.87 -9.57
CA ALA A 539 18.90 28.98 -8.80
C ALA A 539 19.26 28.95 -7.30
N GLY A 540 19.57 27.77 -6.76
CA GLY A 540 20.10 27.60 -5.40
C GLY A 540 21.60 27.94 -5.34
N PHE A 541 22.37 27.34 -6.24
CA PHE A 541 23.81 27.59 -6.43
C PHE A 541 24.14 29.08 -6.55
N LEU A 542 23.45 29.83 -7.42
CA LEU A 542 23.70 31.25 -7.60
C LEU A 542 23.46 32.07 -6.32
N GLN A 543 22.55 31.64 -5.45
CA GLN A 543 22.29 32.32 -4.17
C GLN A 543 23.34 32.03 -3.09
N GLU A 544 24.14 30.97 -3.22
CA GLU A 544 25.32 30.72 -2.38
C GLU A 544 26.55 31.43 -2.96
N LEU A 545 26.73 31.35 -4.29
CA LEU A 545 27.80 32.06 -4.99
C LEU A 545 27.76 33.57 -4.76
N ASP A 546 26.57 34.19 -4.83
CA ASP A 546 26.36 35.62 -4.52
C ASP A 546 26.64 36.00 -3.04
N ARG A 547 26.94 35.04 -2.16
CA ARG A 547 27.40 35.27 -0.78
C ARG A 547 28.91 35.05 -0.60
N GLY A 548 29.61 34.62 -1.65
CA GLY A 548 31.06 34.41 -1.66
C GLY A 548 31.54 33.02 -1.22
N GLU A 549 30.67 32.11 -0.78
CA GLU A 549 31.04 30.74 -0.42
C GLU A 549 29.88 29.75 -0.68
N ILE A 550 30.24 28.58 -1.22
CA ILE A 550 29.37 27.40 -1.32
C ILE A 550 29.78 26.44 -0.21
N SER A 551 28.82 25.97 0.60
CA SER A 551 29.16 25.12 1.74
C SER A 551 29.68 23.74 1.32
N GLU A 552 30.60 23.16 2.10
CA GLU A 552 31.09 21.78 1.87
C GLU A 552 29.92 20.78 1.80
N LYS A 553 28.95 20.91 2.71
CA LYS A 553 27.72 20.11 2.72
C LYS A 553 26.93 20.20 1.41
N GLN A 554 26.89 21.37 0.78
CA GLN A 554 26.21 21.54 -0.50
C GLN A 554 27.01 20.91 -1.66
N ARG A 555 28.35 21.00 -1.65
CA ARG A 555 29.20 20.25 -2.60
C ARG A 555 29.06 18.74 -2.43
N GLN A 556 29.02 18.22 -1.20
CA GLN A 556 28.73 16.82 -0.89
C GLN A 556 27.36 16.40 -1.44
N HIS A 557 26.32 17.23 -1.29
CA HIS A 557 24.97 16.93 -1.81
C HIS A 557 24.93 16.91 -3.35
N TYR A 558 25.54 17.89 -4.02
CA TYR A 558 25.64 17.86 -5.49
C TYR A 558 26.48 16.68 -5.99
N ALA A 559 27.53 16.27 -5.25
CA ALA A 559 28.34 15.11 -5.58
C ALA A 559 27.55 13.78 -5.46
N LEU A 560 26.70 13.65 -4.45
CA LEU A 560 25.74 12.54 -4.34
C LEU A 560 24.81 12.51 -5.56
N LYS A 561 24.13 13.62 -5.85
CA LYS A 561 23.19 13.76 -6.98
C LYS A 561 23.87 13.46 -8.33
N ALA A 562 25.11 13.90 -8.49
CA ALA A 562 25.95 13.63 -9.65
C ALA A 562 26.30 12.14 -9.81
N PHE A 563 26.69 11.45 -8.72
CA PHE A 563 26.94 10.01 -8.78
C PHE A 563 25.66 9.20 -9.01
N GLU A 564 24.56 9.56 -8.35
CA GLU A 564 23.23 8.97 -8.58
C GLU A 564 22.81 9.11 -10.04
N HIS A 565 22.91 10.31 -10.62
CA HIS A 565 22.63 10.56 -12.04
C HIS A 565 23.44 9.64 -12.98
N THR A 566 24.75 9.47 -12.74
CA THR A 566 25.58 8.56 -13.55
C THR A 566 25.28 7.08 -13.32
N ALA A 567 24.91 6.69 -12.10
CA ALA A 567 24.51 5.31 -11.81
C ALA A 567 23.17 4.95 -12.48
N ASP A 568 22.23 5.89 -12.52
CA ASP A 568 20.93 5.74 -13.18
C ASP A 568 21.07 5.70 -14.72
N TYR A 569 22.04 6.44 -15.25
CA TYR A 569 22.43 6.44 -16.67
C TYR A 569 23.00 5.08 -17.09
N ASP A 570 24.04 4.57 -16.40
CA ASP A 570 24.64 3.25 -16.65
C ASP A 570 23.65 2.09 -16.39
N ALA A 571 22.74 2.25 -15.42
CA ALA A 571 21.64 1.31 -15.21
C ALA A 571 20.69 1.24 -16.42
N THR A 572 20.39 2.38 -17.04
CA THR A 572 19.56 2.45 -18.25
C THR A 572 20.26 1.80 -19.45
N ILE A 573 21.55 2.10 -19.67
CA ILE A 573 22.35 1.51 -20.75
C ILE A 573 22.46 -0.01 -20.58
N SER A 574 22.76 -0.48 -19.37
CA SER A 574 22.90 -1.91 -19.11
C SER A 574 21.58 -2.69 -19.18
N ASP A 575 20.43 -2.09 -18.84
CA ASP A 575 19.11 -2.67 -19.10
C ASP A 575 18.77 -2.72 -20.60
N PHE A 576 19.08 -1.67 -21.37
CA PHE A 576 18.92 -1.68 -22.83
C PHE A 576 19.74 -2.79 -23.49
N PHE A 577 21.03 -2.91 -23.16
CA PHE A 577 21.88 -3.97 -23.72
C PHE A 577 21.46 -5.37 -23.25
N ARG A 578 21.01 -5.54 -22.00
CA ARG A 578 20.49 -6.83 -21.51
C ARG A 578 19.25 -7.27 -22.29
N LYS A 579 18.32 -6.34 -22.57
CA LYS A 579 17.16 -6.58 -23.43
C LYS A 579 17.52 -6.93 -24.88
N ARG A 580 18.57 -6.32 -25.44
CA ARG A 580 18.97 -6.50 -26.86
C ARG A 580 19.92 -7.69 -27.11
N TYR A 581 20.74 -8.07 -26.14
CA TYR A 581 21.81 -9.08 -26.31
C TYR A 581 21.67 -10.33 -25.42
N ALA A 582 20.82 -10.29 -24.38
CA ALA A 582 20.67 -11.39 -23.40
C ALA A 582 19.21 -11.56 -22.93
N GLY A 583 18.26 -11.10 -23.75
CA GLY A 583 16.81 -11.07 -23.47
C GLY A 583 16.04 -12.30 -23.97
N ASP A 584 16.76 -13.27 -24.54
CA ASP A 584 16.31 -14.59 -25.00
C ASP A 584 16.21 -15.64 -23.87
N GLY A 585 16.45 -15.21 -22.62
CA GLY A 585 16.55 -16.06 -21.44
C GLY A 585 17.96 -16.17 -20.87
N ASP A 586 18.98 -15.56 -21.50
CA ASP A 586 20.36 -15.64 -21.01
C ASP A 586 20.60 -14.89 -19.70
N GLN A 587 20.29 -13.59 -19.65
CA GLN A 587 20.31 -12.77 -18.42
C GLN A 587 18.95 -12.18 -18.07
N GLN A 588 18.02 -12.18 -19.01
CA GLN A 588 16.70 -11.58 -18.88
C GLN A 588 15.65 -12.37 -19.65
N VAL A 589 14.45 -12.46 -19.05
CA VAL A 589 13.24 -12.95 -19.71
C VAL A 589 12.15 -11.89 -19.61
N SER A 590 11.50 -11.60 -20.73
CA SER A 590 10.36 -10.67 -20.78
C SER A 590 9.08 -11.36 -20.30
N LEU A 591 8.28 -10.67 -19.48
CA LEU A 591 7.06 -11.21 -18.87
C LEU A 591 5.83 -10.49 -19.42
N ARG A 592 4.72 -11.24 -19.55
CA ARG A 592 3.47 -10.74 -20.18
C ARG A 592 2.85 -9.54 -19.46
N TYR A 593 3.04 -9.47 -18.15
CA TYR A 593 2.67 -8.40 -17.22
C TYR A 593 3.30 -8.72 -15.84
N GLY A 594 3.20 -7.78 -14.88
CA GLY A 594 3.64 -7.94 -13.49
C GLY A 594 2.70 -8.82 -12.67
N ALA A 595 2.38 -8.44 -11.42
CA ALA A 595 1.42 -9.19 -10.61
C ALA A 595 0.00 -9.19 -11.23
N ASN A 596 -0.41 -8.10 -11.88
CA ASN A 596 -1.73 -7.93 -12.49
C ASN A 596 -1.65 -7.58 -13.99
N PRO A 597 -2.66 -7.93 -14.83
CA PRO A 597 -2.63 -7.73 -16.28
C PRO A 597 -2.44 -6.30 -16.82
N HIS A 598 -2.68 -5.28 -15.99
CA HIS A 598 -2.47 -3.87 -16.33
C HIS A 598 -1.03 -3.40 -16.06
N GLN A 599 -0.26 -4.11 -15.23
CA GLN A 599 1.10 -3.72 -14.87
C GLN A 599 2.08 -4.15 -15.98
N LYS A 600 2.44 -3.23 -16.87
CA LYS A 600 3.34 -3.47 -18.02
C LYS A 600 4.28 -2.27 -18.22
N PRO A 601 5.50 -2.47 -18.73
CA PRO A 601 6.14 -3.75 -19.03
C PRO A 601 6.51 -4.55 -17.77
N ALA A 602 6.96 -5.79 -17.93
CA ALA A 602 7.52 -6.61 -16.85
C ALA A 602 8.62 -7.52 -17.38
N ALA A 603 9.60 -7.84 -16.54
CA ALA A 603 10.70 -8.75 -16.86
C ALA A 603 11.25 -9.38 -15.57
N ALA A 604 11.97 -10.49 -15.69
CA ALA A 604 12.86 -11.01 -14.65
C ALA A 604 14.29 -11.04 -15.21
N TYR A 605 15.28 -10.62 -14.43
CA TYR A 605 16.67 -10.51 -14.87
C TYR A 605 17.66 -10.64 -13.72
N VAL A 606 18.90 -10.97 -14.05
CA VAL A 606 20.06 -10.85 -13.15
C VAL A 606 20.99 -9.74 -13.64
N LYS A 607 21.72 -9.08 -12.72
CA LYS A 607 22.74 -8.08 -13.11
C LYS A 607 24.03 -8.74 -13.64
N ASN A 608 24.43 -9.84 -13.00
CA ASN A 608 25.68 -10.58 -13.23
C ASN A 608 25.37 -12.07 -13.48
N GLY A 609 26.24 -12.78 -14.20
CA GLY A 609 26.05 -14.20 -14.49
C GLY A 609 25.00 -14.46 -15.57
N ARG A 610 24.27 -15.58 -15.44
CA ARG A 610 23.13 -15.98 -16.30
C ARG A 610 21.90 -16.17 -15.42
N LEU A 611 20.71 -16.22 -16.02
CA LEU A 611 19.52 -16.68 -15.30
C LEU A 611 19.75 -18.14 -14.83
N PRO A 612 19.42 -18.48 -13.57
CA PRO A 612 19.66 -19.82 -13.04
C PRO A 612 18.63 -20.86 -13.50
N PHE A 613 17.74 -20.50 -14.43
CA PHE A 613 16.73 -21.41 -14.97
C PHE A 613 16.61 -21.31 -16.48
N LYS A 614 16.22 -22.42 -17.11
CA LYS A 614 15.87 -22.52 -18.54
C LYS A 614 14.39 -22.84 -18.68
N VAL A 615 13.72 -22.26 -19.66
CA VAL A 615 12.33 -22.60 -20.02
C VAL A 615 12.36 -23.76 -21.01
N LEU A 616 11.89 -24.94 -20.59
CA LEU A 616 11.77 -26.13 -21.44
C LEU A 616 10.37 -26.24 -22.09
N GLY A 617 9.36 -25.58 -21.52
CA GLY A 617 7.99 -25.59 -22.01
C GLY A 617 7.17 -24.44 -21.45
N GLY A 618 6.15 -24.01 -22.20
CA GLY A 618 5.31 -22.86 -21.85
C GLY A 618 6.07 -21.53 -21.85
N ALA A 619 5.59 -20.56 -21.06
CA ALA A 619 6.27 -19.29 -20.82
C ALA A 619 5.91 -18.78 -19.40
N PRO A 620 6.89 -18.31 -18.60
CA PRO A 620 6.63 -17.91 -17.22
C PRO A 620 5.85 -16.59 -17.11
N GLY A 621 4.87 -16.54 -16.21
CA GLY A 621 4.30 -15.30 -15.68
C GLY A 621 5.04 -14.80 -14.43
N TYR A 622 4.84 -13.54 -14.07
CA TYR A 622 5.47 -12.92 -12.88
C TYR A 622 5.17 -13.69 -11.59
N ILE A 623 3.90 -14.02 -11.34
CA ILE A 623 3.49 -14.82 -10.17
C ILE A 623 4.11 -16.21 -10.22
N ASN A 624 4.19 -16.85 -11.40
CA ASN A 624 4.80 -18.18 -11.53
C ASN A 624 6.29 -18.17 -11.15
N LEU A 625 7.03 -17.09 -11.48
CA LEU A 625 8.41 -16.95 -11.00
C LEU A 625 8.49 -16.67 -9.50
N MET A 626 7.56 -15.89 -8.92
CA MET A 626 7.52 -15.73 -7.46
C MET A 626 7.25 -17.05 -6.74
N ASP A 627 6.32 -17.87 -7.24
CA ASP A 627 6.08 -19.22 -6.71
C ASP A 627 7.33 -20.12 -6.92
N CYS A 628 7.84 -20.26 -8.15
CA CYS A 628 8.98 -21.13 -8.44
C CYS A 628 10.24 -20.78 -7.64
N LEU A 629 10.55 -19.49 -7.46
CA LEU A 629 11.76 -19.03 -6.78
C LEU A 629 11.65 -19.06 -5.24
N ASN A 630 10.46 -19.27 -4.68
CA ASN A 630 10.27 -19.62 -3.26
C ASN A 630 10.15 -21.15 -3.06
N ALA A 631 9.55 -21.85 -4.02
CA ALA A 631 9.38 -23.30 -3.98
C ALA A 631 10.69 -24.08 -4.19
N TRP A 632 11.56 -23.61 -5.09
CA TRP A 632 12.86 -24.21 -5.35
C TRP A 632 13.78 -24.29 -4.10
N PRO A 633 14.08 -23.18 -3.39
CA PRO A 633 14.96 -23.25 -2.22
C PRO A 633 14.35 -24.06 -1.07
N LEU A 634 13.01 -24.13 -0.94
CA LEU A 634 12.34 -25.03 0.00
C LEU A 634 12.75 -26.49 -0.27
N VAL A 635 12.58 -26.99 -1.49
CA VAL A 635 12.89 -28.40 -1.81
C VAL A 635 14.41 -28.68 -1.82
N LYS A 636 15.23 -27.73 -2.24
CA LYS A 636 16.70 -27.81 -2.15
C LYS A 636 17.17 -27.91 -0.68
N GLU A 637 16.56 -27.15 0.23
CA GLU A 637 16.86 -27.25 1.67
C GLU A 637 16.33 -28.53 2.31
N LEU A 638 15.12 -29.01 1.96
CA LEU A 638 14.62 -30.31 2.45
C LEU A 638 15.55 -31.47 2.04
N LYS A 639 15.94 -31.53 0.75
CA LYS A 639 16.89 -32.54 0.23
C LYS A 639 18.22 -32.48 0.99
N LYS A 640 18.78 -31.28 1.19
CA LYS A 640 20.04 -31.08 1.91
C LYS A 640 19.94 -31.44 3.40
N ALA A 641 18.82 -31.13 4.07
CA ALA A 641 18.66 -31.31 5.51
C ALA A 641 18.31 -32.75 5.92
N LEU A 642 17.62 -33.50 5.04
CA LEU A 642 17.09 -34.83 5.35
C LEU A 642 17.62 -35.96 4.44
N ASN A 643 18.40 -35.63 3.41
CA ASN A 643 18.99 -36.58 2.44
C ASN A 643 17.94 -37.51 1.79
N MET A 644 16.79 -36.93 1.41
CA MET A 644 15.68 -37.62 0.75
C MET A 644 15.10 -36.73 -0.36
N PRO A 645 14.57 -37.30 -1.47
CA PRO A 645 13.88 -36.52 -2.49
C PRO A 645 12.71 -35.74 -1.90
N ALA A 646 12.54 -34.49 -2.33
CA ALA A 646 11.60 -33.54 -1.77
C ALA A 646 10.75 -32.87 -2.86
N ALA A 647 9.52 -32.51 -2.49
CA ALA A 647 8.56 -31.84 -3.36
C ALA A 647 7.77 -30.79 -2.61
N ALA A 648 7.35 -29.74 -3.32
CA ALA A 648 6.45 -28.72 -2.80
C ALA A 648 5.39 -28.35 -3.85
N SER A 649 4.18 -28.08 -3.37
CA SER A 649 3.06 -27.54 -4.13
C SER A 649 2.81 -26.11 -3.63
N PHE A 650 3.03 -25.10 -4.49
CA PHE A 650 2.91 -23.69 -4.16
C PHE A 650 1.67 -23.04 -4.78
N LYS A 651 1.10 -22.08 -4.05
CA LYS A 651 0.04 -21.21 -4.53
C LYS A 651 0.16 -19.84 -3.88
N HIS A 652 0.25 -18.77 -4.68
CA HIS A 652 0.29 -17.38 -4.19
C HIS A 652 1.43 -17.10 -3.19
N VAL A 653 2.64 -17.58 -3.52
CA VAL A 653 3.89 -17.38 -2.77
C VAL A 653 3.85 -17.98 -1.36
N SER A 654 3.19 -19.14 -1.21
CA SER A 654 3.27 -20.02 -0.04
C SER A 654 3.02 -21.48 -0.44
N PRO A 655 3.56 -22.46 0.30
CA PRO A 655 3.26 -23.87 0.08
C PRO A 655 1.82 -24.20 0.49
N ALA A 656 1.04 -24.74 -0.44
CA ALA A 656 -0.18 -25.50 -0.13
C ALA A 656 0.18 -26.82 0.60
N GLY A 657 1.35 -27.38 0.29
CA GLY A 657 1.99 -28.45 1.05
C GLY A 657 3.42 -28.71 0.56
N ALA A 658 4.23 -29.33 1.41
CA ALA A 658 5.59 -29.76 1.10
C ALA A 658 5.88 -31.10 1.79
N ALA A 659 6.75 -31.92 1.21
CA ALA A 659 7.05 -33.24 1.74
C ALA A 659 8.40 -33.79 1.23
N ILE A 660 8.89 -34.80 1.92
CA ILE A 660 9.96 -35.71 1.48
C ILE A 660 9.41 -37.10 1.13
N GLY A 661 10.19 -37.89 0.39
CA GLY A 661 9.85 -39.21 -0.13
C GLY A 661 9.76 -40.34 0.91
N VAL A 662 9.06 -40.11 2.03
CA VAL A 662 8.69 -41.18 2.98
C VAL A 662 7.68 -42.10 2.30
N PRO A 663 7.89 -43.43 2.26
CA PRO A 663 7.01 -44.38 1.57
C PRO A 663 5.53 -44.20 1.92
N LEU A 664 4.65 -44.38 0.93
CA LEU A 664 3.20 -44.33 1.11
C LEU A 664 2.65 -45.70 1.49
N SER A 665 1.92 -45.78 2.60
CA SER A 665 1.03 -46.91 2.88
C SER A 665 -0.11 -47.00 1.85
N GLU A 666 -0.76 -48.16 1.74
CA GLU A 666 -1.88 -48.35 0.82
C GLU A 666 -3.03 -47.34 1.07
N THR A 667 -3.30 -47.04 2.34
CA THR A 667 -4.28 -46.02 2.74
C THR A 667 -3.85 -44.62 2.30
N GLU A 668 -2.59 -44.23 2.51
CA GLU A 668 -2.09 -42.92 2.07
C GLU A 668 -2.08 -42.79 0.54
N ARG A 669 -1.83 -43.87 -0.22
CA ARG A 669 -1.98 -43.85 -1.69
C ARG A 669 -3.42 -43.52 -2.11
N LYS A 670 -4.43 -44.09 -1.44
CA LYS A 670 -5.85 -43.79 -1.69
C LYS A 670 -6.22 -42.36 -1.28
N VAL A 671 -5.79 -41.90 -0.09
CA VAL A 671 -6.03 -40.53 0.41
C VAL A 671 -5.42 -39.47 -0.51
N ASN A 672 -4.26 -39.75 -1.11
CA ASN A 672 -3.58 -38.89 -2.06
C ASN A 672 -4.00 -39.15 -3.52
N MET A 673 -4.94 -40.08 -3.76
CA MET A 673 -5.48 -40.46 -5.07
C MET A 673 -4.39 -40.86 -6.09
N VAL A 674 -3.45 -41.72 -5.67
CA VAL A 674 -2.32 -42.23 -6.46
C VAL A 674 -2.14 -43.75 -6.33
N ASP A 675 -3.14 -44.45 -5.83
CA ASP A 675 -3.24 -45.91 -5.75
C ASP A 675 -3.27 -46.61 -7.13
N ASP A 676 -3.51 -45.86 -8.19
CA ASP A 676 -3.50 -46.28 -9.60
C ASP A 676 -2.20 -45.92 -10.37
N ILE A 677 -1.16 -45.42 -9.70
CA ILE A 677 0.12 -45.06 -10.33
C ILE A 677 1.11 -46.23 -10.26
N GLU A 678 1.27 -46.92 -11.39
CA GLU A 678 2.27 -47.98 -11.57
C GLU A 678 3.68 -47.50 -11.21
N GLY A 679 4.35 -48.23 -10.30
CA GLY A 679 5.76 -48.01 -9.93
C GLY A 679 6.00 -46.85 -8.95
N ILE A 680 4.95 -46.28 -8.34
CA ILE A 680 5.08 -45.21 -7.35
C ILE A 680 5.92 -45.64 -6.13
N GLU A 681 5.89 -46.91 -5.74
CA GLU A 681 6.66 -47.50 -4.64
C GLU A 681 8.17 -47.23 -4.78
N ASN A 682 8.66 -47.32 -6.01
CA ASN A 682 10.09 -47.21 -6.34
C ASN A 682 10.54 -45.76 -6.56
N SER A 683 9.62 -44.80 -6.54
CA SER A 683 9.92 -43.38 -6.73
C SER A 683 9.73 -42.60 -5.43
N GLY A 684 10.83 -42.19 -4.80
CA GLY A 684 10.79 -41.29 -3.66
C GLY A 684 10.21 -39.91 -4.03
N LEU A 685 10.47 -39.43 -5.25
CA LEU A 685 10.01 -38.11 -5.71
C LEU A 685 8.51 -38.08 -6.01
N ALA A 686 7.96 -39.14 -6.62
CA ALA A 686 6.52 -39.25 -6.87
C ALA A 686 5.74 -39.37 -5.56
N GLN A 687 6.28 -40.09 -4.57
CA GLN A 687 5.72 -40.18 -3.23
C GLN A 687 5.80 -38.83 -2.50
N ALA A 688 6.92 -38.11 -2.60
CA ALA A 688 7.03 -36.74 -2.09
C ALA A 688 5.98 -35.81 -2.71
N TYR A 689 5.81 -35.80 -4.05
CA TYR A 689 4.83 -34.92 -4.69
C TYR A 689 3.38 -35.32 -4.36
N ALA A 690 3.08 -36.61 -4.30
CA ALA A 690 1.77 -37.11 -3.86
C ALA A 690 1.44 -36.67 -2.43
N ARG A 691 2.42 -36.69 -1.50
CA ARG A 691 2.26 -36.16 -0.14
C ARG A 691 2.10 -34.63 -0.13
N ALA A 692 2.93 -33.90 -0.88
CA ALA A 692 2.92 -32.44 -0.93
C ALA A 692 1.61 -31.85 -1.50
N ARG A 693 1.14 -32.36 -2.65
CA ARG A 693 -0.20 -32.04 -3.20
C ARG A 693 -1.32 -32.61 -2.32
N GLY A 694 -1.05 -33.72 -1.67
CA GLY A 694 -1.98 -34.45 -0.80
C GLY A 694 -2.35 -33.74 0.49
N ALA A 695 -1.55 -32.77 0.96
CA ALA A 695 -1.86 -31.96 2.14
C ALA A 695 -3.19 -31.21 1.98
N ASP A 696 -3.28 -30.31 1.02
CA ASP A 696 -4.47 -29.52 0.69
C ASP A 696 -4.68 -29.49 -0.83
N ARG A 697 -5.57 -30.36 -1.30
CA ARG A 697 -5.85 -30.54 -2.74
C ARG A 697 -6.58 -29.36 -3.37
N MET A 698 -7.39 -28.64 -2.58
CA MET A 698 -8.10 -27.43 -3.04
C MET A 698 -7.12 -26.27 -3.24
N SER A 699 -6.23 -26.03 -2.27
CA SER A 699 -5.17 -25.01 -2.40
C SER A 699 -4.15 -25.37 -3.50
N SER A 700 -3.94 -26.67 -3.76
CA SER A 700 -3.07 -27.17 -4.85
C SER A 700 -3.72 -27.08 -6.25
N PHE A 701 -4.93 -26.52 -6.40
CA PHE A 701 -5.58 -26.39 -7.70
C PHE A 701 -4.90 -25.33 -8.57
N GLY A 702 -4.17 -25.77 -9.59
CA GLY A 702 -3.29 -24.89 -10.38
C GLY A 702 -2.02 -24.52 -9.60
N ASP A 703 -1.45 -25.46 -8.87
CA ASP A 703 -0.19 -25.28 -8.15
C ASP A 703 1.00 -24.98 -9.07
N ILE A 704 2.03 -24.37 -8.49
CA ILE A 704 3.38 -24.39 -9.02
C ILE A 704 4.17 -25.43 -8.24
N ILE A 705 4.76 -26.39 -8.95
CA ILE A 705 5.42 -27.55 -8.35
C ILE A 705 6.92 -27.30 -8.31
N ALA A 706 7.57 -27.56 -7.17
CA ALA A 706 9.02 -27.72 -7.10
C ALA A 706 9.39 -29.16 -6.73
N LEU A 707 10.47 -29.66 -7.33
CA LEU A 707 10.99 -31.01 -7.18
C LEU A 707 12.52 -30.94 -7.03
N SER A 708 13.09 -31.58 -6.01
CA SER A 708 14.53 -31.45 -5.70
C SER A 708 15.46 -32.34 -6.54
N ASP A 709 14.90 -33.22 -7.36
CA ASP A 709 15.60 -34.30 -8.07
C ASP A 709 15.02 -34.47 -9.48
N GLU A 710 15.65 -35.31 -10.31
CA GLU A 710 15.21 -35.55 -11.68
C GLU A 710 13.75 -36.03 -11.74
N VAL A 711 12.93 -35.35 -12.55
CA VAL A 711 11.52 -35.73 -12.69
C VAL A 711 11.41 -37.04 -13.48
N ASP A 712 10.87 -38.06 -12.83
CA ASP A 712 10.67 -39.40 -13.39
C ASP A 712 9.24 -39.61 -13.97
N VAL A 713 9.03 -40.77 -14.59
CA VAL A 713 7.75 -41.13 -15.22
C VAL A 713 6.59 -41.25 -14.21
N PRO A 714 6.73 -41.88 -13.03
CA PRO A 714 5.68 -41.86 -12.00
C PRO A 714 5.28 -40.44 -11.57
N THR A 715 6.24 -39.56 -11.33
CA THR A 715 5.99 -38.15 -10.97
C THR A 715 5.28 -37.42 -12.12
N ALA A 716 5.77 -37.57 -13.36
CA ALA A 716 5.13 -36.98 -14.54
C ALA A 716 3.71 -37.52 -14.80
N LYS A 717 3.45 -38.82 -14.56
CA LYS A 717 2.10 -39.41 -14.62
C LYS A 717 1.16 -38.71 -13.63
N ILE A 718 1.56 -38.53 -12.37
CA ILE A 718 0.76 -37.80 -11.35
C ILE A 718 0.50 -36.35 -11.81
N ILE A 719 1.54 -35.63 -12.22
CA ILE A 719 1.40 -34.22 -12.65
C ILE A 719 0.50 -34.11 -13.88
N SER A 720 0.59 -35.02 -14.85
CA SER A 720 -0.12 -34.93 -16.13
C SER A 720 -1.64 -34.75 -15.99
N ARG A 721 -2.26 -35.52 -15.08
CA ARG A 721 -3.72 -35.63 -14.89
C ARG A 721 -4.33 -34.61 -13.92
N GLU A 722 -3.49 -33.94 -13.14
CA GLU A 722 -3.89 -32.99 -12.11
C GLU A 722 -4.00 -31.55 -12.62
N VAL A 723 -4.78 -30.66 -11.98
CA VAL A 723 -4.77 -29.24 -12.37
C VAL A 723 -3.59 -28.54 -11.70
N SER A 724 -2.66 -28.07 -12.52
CA SER A 724 -1.38 -27.47 -12.14
C SER A 724 -0.98 -26.37 -13.14
N ASP A 725 -0.24 -25.36 -12.70
CA ASP A 725 0.20 -24.21 -13.51
C ASP A 725 1.62 -24.36 -14.07
N GLY A 726 2.53 -25.02 -13.38
CA GLY A 726 3.90 -25.27 -13.84
C GLY A 726 4.75 -26.11 -12.89
N VAL A 727 5.95 -26.49 -13.34
CA VAL A 727 6.93 -27.26 -12.56
C VAL A 727 8.35 -26.71 -12.70
N ILE A 728 9.14 -26.76 -11.62
CA ILE A 728 10.58 -26.47 -11.56
C ILE A 728 11.35 -27.63 -10.91
N ALA A 729 12.44 -28.07 -11.55
CA ALA A 729 13.25 -29.24 -11.16
C ALA A 729 14.71 -29.09 -11.69
N PRO A 730 15.71 -29.82 -11.17
CA PRO A 730 17.08 -29.75 -11.68
C PRO A 730 17.24 -30.39 -13.08
N SER A 731 16.47 -31.43 -13.36
CA SER A 731 16.43 -32.14 -14.64
C SER A 731 15.12 -32.92 -14.79
N TYR A 732 14.90 -33.50 -15.98
CA TYR A 732 13.71 -34.28 -16.32
C TYR A 732 14.16 -35.48 -17.16
N SER A 733 13.63 -36.67 -16.88
CA SER A 733 13.75 -37.79 -17.83
C SER A 733 13.12 -37.39 -19.17
N LYS A 734 13.61 -37.95 -20.26
CA LYS A 734 13.08 -37.66 -21.61
C LYS A 734 11.58 -37.98 -21.70
N GLU A 735 11.20 -39.14 -21.14
CA GLU A 735 9.84 -39.66 -21.10
C GLU A 735 8.95 -38.79 -20.20
N ALA A 736 9.47 -38.34 -19.05
CA ALA A 736 8.79 -37.39 -18.17
C ALA A 736 8.53 -36.05 -18.87
N LEU A 737 9.53 -35.50 -19.58
CA LEU A 737 9.40 -34.26 -20.35
C LEU A 737 8.40 -34.42 -21.51
N GLU A 738 8.41 -35.55 -22.22
CA GLU A 738 7.44 -35.89 -23.26
C GLU A 738 6.00 -36.03 -22.73
N ILE A 739 5.81 -36.45 -21.48
CA ILE A 739 4.49 -36.48 -20.81
C ILE A 739 4.06 -35.05 -20.43
N LEU A 740 4.94 -34.29 -19.77
CA LEU A 740 4.63 -32.96 -19.25
C LEU A 740 4.37 -31.94 -20.38
N THR A 741 5.11 -32.02 -21.49
CA THR A 741 4.97 -31.09 -22.63
C THR A 741 3.58 -31.16 -23.28
N LYS A 742 2.90 -32.31 -23.23
CA LYS A 742 1.54 -32.49 -23.78
C LYS A 742 0.47 -31.74 -22.95
N LYS A 743 0.79 -31.37 -21.72
CA LYS A 743 -0.12 -30.72 -20.76
C LYS A 743 -0.47 -29.29 -21.19
N LYS A 744 -1.70 -28.84 -20.88
CA LYS A 744 -2.28 -27.55 -21.33
C LYS A 744 -2.07 -27.27 -22.83
N SER A 745 -2.13 -28.31 -23.67
CA SER A 745 -1.95 -28.21 -25.13
C SER A 745 -0.63 -27.53 -25.53
N GLY A 746 0.49 -27.96 -24.95
CA GLY A 746 1.83 -27.42 -25.21
C GLY A 746 2.19 -26.16 -24.41
N LYS A 747 1.29 -25.66 -23.56
CA LYS A 747 1.43 -24.36 -22.84
C LYS A 747 1.69 -24.51 -21.34
N TYR A 748 1.96 -25.72 -20.87
CA TYR A 748 2.33 -25.95 -19.47
C TYR A 748 3.76 -25.45 -19.20
N LEU A 749 3.97 -24.76 -18.09
CA LEU A 749 5.27 -24.19 -17.74
C LEU A 749 6.20 -25.28 -17.20
N ILE A 750 7.35 -25.45 -17.83
CA ILE A 750 8.39 -26.40 -17.41
C ILE A 750 9.70 -25.62 -17.31
N LEU A 751 10.24 -25.51 -16.10
CA LEU A 751 11.52 -24.86 -15.81
C LEU A 751 12.57 -25.88 -15.37
N GLN A 752 13.75 -25.81 -15.95
CA GLN A 752 14.94 -26.49 -15.44
C GLN A 752 15.76 -25.50 -14.62
N MET A 753 16.10 -25.82 -13.38
CA MET A 753 16.90 -24.97 -12.47
C MET A 753 18.33 -25.48 -12.36
N ASP A 754 19.30 -24.58 -12.21
CA ASP A 754 20.67 -24.93 -11.87
C ASP A 754 20.77 -25.24 -10.35
N GLU A 755 21.09 -26.48 -10.01
CA GLU A 755 21.24 -26.91 -8.61
C GLU A 755 22.46 -26.27 -7.93
N ALA A 756 23.49 -25.90 -8.70
CA ALA A 756 24.69 -25.24 -8.20
C ALA A 756 24.51 -23.73 -7.97
N TYR A 757 23.37 -23.13 -8.39
CA TYR A 757 23.12 -21.71 -8.16
C TYR A 757 22.90 -21.40 -6.68
N GLU A 758 23.61 -20.37 -6.21
CA GLU A 758 23.37 -19.69 -4.94
C GLU A 758 23.12 -18.18 -5.18
N PRO A 759 22.06 -17.59 -4.59
CA PRO A 759 21.78 -16.17 -4.74
C PRO A 759 22.71 -15.31 -3.84
N PRO A 760 22.90 -14.02 -4.16
CA PRO A 760 23.67 -13.10 -3.32
C PRO A 760 23.17 -13.05 -1.87
N SER A 761 24.09 -12.79 -0.93
CA SER A 761 23.79 -12.66 0.51
C SER A 761 22.88 -11.48 0.85
N THR A 762 22.79 -10.48 -0.03
CA THR A 762 21.97 -9.28 0.15
C THR A 762 20.86 -9.22 -0.90
N GLU A 763 19.61 -9.09 -0.45
CA GLU A 763 18.44 -8.84 -1.30
C GLU A 763 18.00 -7.37 -1.22
N THR A 764 17.21 -6.93 -2.20
CA THR A 764 16.63 -5.58 -2.22
C THR A 764 15.27 -5.59 -2.88
N ARG A 765 14.29 -4.89 -2.30
CA ARG A 765 12.91 -4.78 -2.80
C ARG A 765 12.44 -3.32 -2.76
N SER A 766 11.72 -2.89 -3.80
CA SER A 766 11.09 -1.57 -3.80
C SER A 766 9.69 -1.63 -3.19
N VAL A 767 9.39 -0.71 -2.28
CA VAL A 767 8.08 -0.55 -1.64
C VAL A 767 7.73 0.93 -1.64
N TYR A 768 6.66 1.31 -2.35
CA TYR A 768 6.25 2.72 -2.52
C TYR A 768 7.42 3.63 -3.00
N GLY A 769 8.21 3.14 -3.97
CA GLY A 769 9.39 3.82 -4.51
C GLY A 769 10.65 3.72 -3.64
N ILE A 770 10.51 3.48 -2.32
CA ILE A 770 11.63 3.34 -1.38
C ILE A 770 12.29 1.97 -1.56
N GLN A 771 13.62 1.92 -1.60
CA GLN A 771 14.35 0.65 -1.63
C GLN A 771 14.59 0.13 -0.20
N LEU A 772 14.21 -1.11 0.07
CA LEU A 772 14.47 -1.83 1.31
C LEU A 772 15.51 -2.92 1.04
N GLN A 773 16.64 -2.86 1.73
CA GLN A 773 17.79 -3.76 1.55
C GLN A 773 18.05 -4.54 2.84
N GLN A 774 18.29 -5.85 2.74
CA GLN A 774 18.55 -6.72 3.89
C GLN A 774 19.42 -7.92 3.50
N HIS A 775 20.03 -8.58 4.49
CA HIS A 775 20.59 -9.91 4.29
C HIS A 775 19.46 -10.90 3.98
N ARG A 776 19.66 -11.83 3.05
CA ARG A 776 18.68 -12.89 2.76
C ARG A 776 18.57 -13.85 3.95
N ASN A 777 17.46 -14.59 4.02
CA ASN A 777 17.33 -15.70 4.96
C ASN A 777 18.03 -16.96 4.42
N ASP A 778 19.29 -17.16 4.80
CA ASP A 778 20.13 -18.31 4.48
C ASP A 778 20.35 -19.26 5.67
N VAL A 779 19.62 -19.06 6.77
CA VAL A 779 19.67 -19.91 7.98
C VAL A 779 19.46 -21.38 7.60
N GLN A 780 20.44 -22.23 7.94
CA GLN A 780 20.39 -23.66 7.63
C GLN A 780 19.61 -24.40 8.72
N ILE A 781 18.47 -24.97 8.34
CA ILE A 781 17.61 -25.77 9.22
C ILE A 781 17.97 -27.25 9.04
N ASN A 782 18.30 -27.96 10.13
CA ASN A 782 18.54 -29.40 10.09
C ASN A 782 18.20 -30.08 11.44
N PRO A 783 18.02 -31.42 11.46
CA PRO A 783 17.60 -32.16 12.67
C PRO A 783 18.52 -32.01 13.89
N LYS A 784 19.82 -31.80 13.70
CA LYS A 784 20.85 -31.86 14.76
C LYS A 784 21.11 -30.50 15.38
N ASP A 785 21.39 -29.50 14.55
CA ASP A 785 21.86 -28.20 15.04
C ASP A 785 20.68 -27.32 15.49
N THR A 786 19.59 -27.30 14.71
CA THR A 786 18.44 -26.41 14.92
C THR A 786 17.62 -26.79 16.16
N PHE A 787 17.48 -28.08 16.43
CA PHE A 787 16.67 -28.61 17.55
C PHE A 787 17.52 -29.05 18.75
N SER A 788 18.77 -28.59 18.82
CA SER A 788 19.73 -28.90 19.89
C SER A 788 19.30 -28.49 21.30
N SER A 789 18.44 -27.47 21.43
CA SER A 789 17.97 -26.91 22.71
C SER A 789 16.51 -27.29 23.01
N VAL A 790 16.27 -28.56 23.35
CA VAL A 790 14.92 -29.06 23.68
C VAL A 790 14.56 -28.80 25.15
N ILE A 791 13.45 -28.11 25.39
CA ILE A 791 12.87 -27.93 26.74
C ILE A 791 11.72 -28.92 26.93
N THR A 792 12.02 -30.08 27.53
CA THR A 792 11.00 -31.10 27.86
C THR A 792 10.55 -31.01 29.34
N PRO A 793 9.34 -31.50 29.67
CA PRO A 793 8.98 -31.82 31.05
C PRO A 793 9.95 -32.84 31.67
N LYS A 794 10.19 -32.74 32.99
CA LYS A 794 11.05 -33.68 33.71
C LYS A 794 10.52 -35.12 33.57
N GLY A 795 11.36 -36.02 33.09
CA GLY A 795 11.03 -37.44 32.91
C GLY A 795 10.46 -37.81 31.54
N SER A 796 10.29 -36.85 30.62
CA SER A 796 9.96 -37.16 29.23
C SER A 796 11.10 -37.89 28.51
N SER A 797 10.75 -38.84 27.65
CA SER A 797 11.68 -39.43 26.68
C SER A 797 12.28 -38.37 25.73
N PRO A 798 13.47 -38.63 25.14
CA PRO A 798 13.96 -37.83 24.02
C PRO A 798 12.97 -37.78 22.86
N LEU A 799 13.02 -36.71 22.05
CA LEU A 799 12.26 -36.64 20.80
C LEU A 799 12.73 -37.74 19.83
N PRO A 800 11.82 -38.50 19.19
CA PRO A 800 12.19 -39.50 18.20
C PRO A 800 12.66 -38.85 16.90
N ASP A 801 13.49 -39.56 16.13
CA ASP A 801 14.02 -39.07 14.84
C ASP A 801 12.90 -38.72 13.84
N SER A 802 11.74 -39.39 13.92
CA SER A 802 10.53 -39.05 13.14
C SER A 802 10.02 -37.64 13.46
N ALA A 803 10.01 -37.23 14.73
CA ALA A 803 9.60 -35.89 15.14
C ALA A 803 10.65 -34.84 14.73
N LEU A 804 11.95 -35.14 14.81
CA LEU A 804 13.01 -34.24 14.35
C LEU A 804 12.98 -34.05 12.81
N ARG A 805 12.72 -35.12 12.06
CA ARG A 805 12.43 -35.10 10.61
C ARG A 805 11.23 -34.22 10.31
N ASP A 806 10.11 -34.42 11.00
CA ASP A 806 8.87 -33.70 10.69
C ASP A 806 8.93 -32.23 11.15
N LEU A 807 9.67 -31.92 12.23
CA LEU A 807 9.97 -30.55 12.65
C LEU A 807 10.86 -29.84 11.63
N THR A 808 11.81 -30.55 11.02
CA THR A 808 12.62 -30.04 9.90
C THR A 808 11.73 -29.72 8.70
N VAL A 809 10.81 -30.61 8.32
CA VAL A 809 9.84 -30.37 7.23
C VAL A 809 8.95 -29.15 7.53
N ALA A 810 8.35 -29.09 8.72
CA ALA A 810 7.48 -27.98 9.11
C ALA A 810 8.23 -26.63 9.13
N THR A 811 9.45 -26.61 9.68
CA THR A 811 10.21 -25.36 9.86
C THR A 811 10.79 -24.84 8.53
N ILE A 812 11.23 -25.73 7.63
CA ILE A 812 11.62 -25.34 6.26
C ILE A 812 10.41 -24.88 5.45
N ALA A 813 9.23 -25.50 5.60
CA ALA A 813 8.01 -25.01 4.95
C ALA A 813 7.63 -23.59 5.41
N LEU A 814 7.75 -23.31 6.71
CA LEU A 814 7.48 -21.98 7.27
C LEU A 814 8.47 -20.90 6.81
N LYS A 815 9.76 -21.24 6.65
CA LYS A 815 10.78 -20.33 6.10
C LYS A 815 10.39 -19.74 4.73
N TYR A 816 9.57 -20.46 3.96
CA TYR A 816 9.09 -20.08 2.63
C TYR A 816 7.56 -19.83 2.58
N THR A 817 6.94 -19.53 3.72
CA THR A 817 5.52 -19.17 3.85
C THR A 817 5.36 -17.68 4.18
N GLN A 818 4.29 -17.02 3.70
CA GLN A 818 4.02 -15.63 4.10
C GLN A 818 3.61 -15.55 5.58
N SER A 819 4.29 -14.70 6.37
CA SER A 819 4.06 -14.55 7.81
C SER A 819 2.75 -13.79 8.17
N ASN A 820 2.17 -13.99 9.36
CA ASN A 820 2.54 -15.03 10.34
C ASN A 820 2.06 -16.39 9.88
N SER A 821 2.87 -17.41 10.15
CA SER A 821 2.66 -18.78 9.68
C SER A 821 2.90 -19.83 10.76
N VAL A 822 2.11 -20.90 10.70
CA VAL A 822 2.14 -22.06 11.61
C VAL A 822 1.89 -23.32 10.78
N CYS A 823 2.69 -24.36 11.03
CA CYS A 823 2.67 -25.59 10.23
C CYS A 823 2.65 -26.82 11.13
N TYR A 824 1.68 -27.71 10.87
CA TYR A 824 1.60 -29.07 11.39
C TYR A 824 2.17 -30.05 10.37
N ALA A 825 2.98 -30.99 10.83
CA ALA A 825 3.60 -32.02 10.00
C ALA A 825 3.54 -33.41 10.64
N LEU A 826 3.54 -34.44 9.80
CA LEU A 826 3.53 -35.86 10.14
C LEU A 826 4.05 -36.67 8.93
N ASN A 827 4.70 -37.81 9.15
CA ASN A 827 5.14 -38.74 8.09
C ASN A 827 5.96 -38.08 6.95
N GLY A 828 6.83 -37.12 7.28
CA GLY A 828 7.67 -36.42 6.32
C GLY A 828 6.94 -35.39 5.47
N GLN A 829 5.71 -35.01 5.81
CA GLN A 829 4.92 -34.02 5.07
C GLN A 829 4.24 -32.98 5.95
N VAL A 830 3.96 -31.82 5.35
CA VAL A 830 2.94 -30.89 5.83
C VAL A 830 1.57 -31.59 5.80
N ILE A 831 0.79 -31.42 6.87
CA ILE A 831 -0.62 -31.88 6.95
C ILE A 831 -1.60 -30.72 7.18
N GLY A 832 -1.14 -29.59 7.71
CA GLY A 832 -1.95 -28.39 7.86
C GLY A 832 -1.09 -27.14 8.04
N LEU A 833 -1.32 -26.11 7.24
CA LEU A 833 -0.48 -24.91 7.20
C LEU A 833 -1.33 -23.64 7.08
N GLY A 834 -1.05 -22.69 7.97
CA GLY A 834 -1.61 -21.34 7.96
C GLY A 834 -0.58 -20.32 7.50
N ALA A 835 -1.02 -19.37 6.67
CA ALA A 835 -0.20 -18.34 6.05
C ALA A 835 -0.90 -16.97 6.08
N GLY A 836 -0.11 -15.89 6.06
CA GLY A 836 -0.58 -14.50 5.95
C GLY A 836 -1.40 -14.00 7.14
N GLN A 837 -1.35 -14.67 8.30
CA GLN A 837 -2.24 -14.37 9.41
C GLN A 837 -1.70 -13.28 10.33
N GLN A 838 -2.59 -12.51 10.94
CA GLN A 838 -2.24 -11.40 11.85
C GLN A 838 -2.20 -11.82 13.32
N SER A 839 -2.93 -12.89 13.70
CA SER A 839 -3.03 -13.39 15.07
C SER A 839 -2.46 -14.80 15.15
N ARG A 840 -1.49 -15.03 16.06
CA ARG A 840 -0.82 -16.33 16.23
C ARG A 840 -1.82 -17.46 16.51
N ILE A 841 -2.77 -17.25 17.43
CA ILE A 841 -3.81 -18.23 17.77
C ILE A 841 -4.82 -18.46 16.64
N HIS A 842 -5.05 -17.48 15.76
CA HIS A 842 -5.88 -17.71 14.57
C HIS A 842 -5.10 -18.50 13.51
N CYS A 843 -3.79 -18.25 13.37
CA CYS A 843 -2.92 -19.02 12.49
C CYS A 843 -2.82 -20.50 12.92
N THR A 844 -2.62 -20.75 14.21
CA THR A 844 -2.59 -22.11 14.76
C THR A 844 -3.93 -22.83 14.62
N ARG A 845 -5.06 -22.15 14.85
CA ARG A 845 -6.38 -22.73 14.58
C ARG A 845 -6.55 -23.09 13.10
N LEU A 846 -6.36 -22.15 12.19
CA LEU A 846 -6.49 -22.37 10.75
C LEU A 846 -5.57 -23.49 10.23
N ALA A 847 -4.34 -23.57 10.74
CA ALA A 847 -3.42 -24.66 10.42
C ALA A 847 -3.88 -26.02 11.00
N GLY A 848 -4.46 -26.01 12.22
CA GLY A 848 -5.05 -27.18 12.87
C GLY A 848 -6.32 -27.66 12.18
N ASP A 849 -7.24 -26.77 11.81
CA ASP A 849 -8.47 -27.06 11.06
C ASP A 849 -8.15 -27.76 9.72
N LYS A 850 -7.04 -27.37 9.07
CA LYS A 850 -6.51 -28.07 7.89
C LYS A 850 -5.97 -29.46 8.21
N ALA A 851 -5.21 -29.63 9.31
CA ALA A 851 -4.70 -30.92 9.73
C ALA A 851 -5.83 -31.89 10.14
N ASP A 852 -6.87 -31.39 10.81
CA ASP A 852 -8.10 -32.13 11.13
C ASP A 852 -8.82 -32.56 9.85
N ASN A 853 -8.99 -31.67 8.86
CA ASN A 853 -9.61 -32.02 7.58
C ASN A 853 -8.76 -32.99 6.74
N TRP A 854 -7.43 -32.90 6.81
CA TRP A 854 -6.52 -33.90 6.25
C TRP A 854 -6.72 -35.27 6.93
N TRP A 855 -6.80 -35.32 8.26
CA TRP A 855 -7.00 -36.57 9.00
C TRP A 855 -8.40 -37.18 8.79
N MET A 856 -9.44 -36.36 8.63
CA MET A 856 -10.80 -36.83 8.29
C MET A 856 -10.86 -37.57 6.94
N ARG A 857 -9.89 -37.37 6.02
CA ARG A 857 -9.81 -38.12 4.75
C ARG A 857 -9.36 -39.57 4.91
N PHE A 858 -8.78 -39.93 6.07
CA PHE A 858 -8.42 -41.31 6.41
C PHE A 858 -9.59 -42.10 7.00
N HIS A 859 -10.72 -41.46 7.31
CA HIS A 859 -11.91 -42.14 7.83
C HIS A 859 -12.49 -43.09 6.77
N GLU A 860 -12.90 -44.30 7.16
CA GLU A 860 -13.40 -45.35 6.25
C GLU A 860 -14.53 -44.87 5.30
N ARG A 861 -15.48 -44.09 5.84
CA ARG A 861 -16.55 -43.42 5.08
C ARG A 861 -16.04 -42.53 3.92
N ALA A 862 -14.86 -41.92 4.05
CA ALA A 862 -14.23 -41.11 3.00
C ALA A 862 -13.39 -41.96 2.01
N LEU A 863 -12.78 -43.04 2.49
CA LEU A 863 -12.01 -43.99 1.66
C LEU A 863 -12.91 -44.84 0.75
N ASN A 864 -14.10 -45.25 1.24
CA ASN A 864 -14.95 -46.26 0.60
C ASN A 864 -16.13 -45.69 -0.22
N ILE A 865 -16.11 -44.39 -0.54
CA ILE A 865 -17.18 -43.67 -1.25
C ILE A 865 -17.55 -44.36 -2.58
N LYS A 866 -18.86 -44.54 -2.82
CA LYS A 866 -19.41 -45.08 -4.07
C LYS A 866 -19.60 -43.97 -5.10
N TRP A 867 -18.60 -43.82 -5.97
CA TRP A 867 -18.59 -42.79 -7.00
C TRP A 867 -19.38 -43.19 -8.24
N LYS A 868 -20.22 -42.28 -8.74
CA LYS A 868 -20.96 -42.47 -9.98
C LYS A 868 -20.02 -42.68 -11.15
N LYS A 869 -20.34 -43.64 -12.03
CA LYS A 869 -19.60 -43.88 -13.27
C LYS A 869 -19.51 -42.61 -14.12
N GLY A 870 -18.31 -41.99 -14.15
CA GLY A 870 -18.01 -40.77 -14.91
C GLY A 870 -17.58 -39.55 -14.08
N THR A 871 -17.76 -39.56 -12.75
CA THR A 871 -17.34 -38.46 -11.86
C THR A 871 -15.83 -38.20 -11.94
N LYS A 872 -15.40 -36.96 -12.21
CA LYS A 872 -13.99 -36.62 -12.52
C LYS A 872 -13.18 -36.41 -11.25
N ARG A 873 -11.84 -36.50 -11.34
CA ARG A 873 -10.93 -36.33 -10.20
C ARG A 873 -11.14 -35.01 -9.41
N PRO A 874 -11.33 -33.82 -10.02
CA PRO A 874 -11.62 -32.59 -9.28
C PRO A 874 -12.95 -32.66 -8.51
N ASP A 875 -14.01 -33.15 -9.15
CA ASP A 875 -15.33 -33.33 -8.55
C ASP A 875 -15.25 -34.27 -7.33
N LYS A 876 -14.51 -35.38 -7.45
CA LYS A 876 -14.21 -36.30 -6.35
C LYS A 876 -13.40 -35.65 -5.23
N SER A 877 -12.45 -34.77 -5.56
CA SER A 877 -11.68 -34.05 -4.54
C SER A 877 -12.61 -33.17 -3.73
N ASN A 878 -13.32 -32.24 -4.38
CA ASN A 878 -14.22 -31.29 -3.73
C ASN A 878 -15.29 -32.01 -2.90
N ALA A 879 -15.87 -33.10 -3.40
CA ALA A 879 -16.88 -33.88 -2.68
C ALA A 879 -16.32 -34.57 -1.41
N ILE A 880 -15.08 -35.07 -1.44
CA ILE A 880 -14.37 -35.53 -0.24
C ILE A 880 -14.06 -34.35 0.69
N ASP A 881 -13.56 -33.24 0.15
CA ASP A 881 -13.10 -32.10 0.96
C ASP A 881 -14.27 -31.40 1.68
N LEU A 882 -15.47 -31.33 1.09
CA LEU A 882 -16.72 -30.90 1.75
C LEU A 882 -17.17 -31.88 2.85
N LEU A 883 -17.14 -33.19 2.59
CA LEU A 883 -17.50 -34.22 3.58
C LEU A 883 -16.54 -34.20 4.78
N CYS A 884 -15.24 -34.23 4.52
CA CYS A 884 -14.19 -34.19 5.52
C CYS A 884 -14.08 -32.82 6.20
N GLY A 885 -14.48 -31.73 5.55
CA GLY A 885 -14.63 -30.39 6.13
C GLY A 885 -15.84 -30.22 7.06
N GLY A 886 -16.85 -31.08 6.95
CA GLY A 886 -18.14 -30.87 7.64
C GLY A 886 -18.96 -29.74 7.00
N GLN A 887 -18.82 -29.56 5.68
CA GLN A 887 -19.43 -28.50 4.87
C GLN A 887 -20.30 -29.09 3.76
N VAL A 888 -20.97 -30.21 4.02
CA VAL A 888 -21.92 -30.81 3.06
C VAL A 888 -23.13 -29.88 2.94
N PRO A 889 -23.53 -29.44 1.73
CA PRO A 889 -24.70 -28.59 1.56
C PRO A 889 -25.99 -29.31 1.99
N GLU A 890 -26.83 -28.64 2.78
CA GLU A 890 -28.05 -29.23 3.37
C GLU A 890 -29.29 -29.07 2.48
N GLU A 891 -29.35 -28.04 1.62
CA GLU A 891 -30.49 -27.75 0.76
C GLU A 891 -30.06 -27.14 -0.60
N GLY A 892 -30.90 -27.33 -1.63
CA GLY A 892 -30.87 -26.57 -2.88
C GLY A 892 -29.83 -27.02 -3.92
N ILE A 893 -29.49 -26.11 -4.85
CA ILE A 893 -28.66 -26.44 -6.03
C ILE A 893 -27.28 -27.00 -5.63
N GLU A 894 -26.69 -26.51 -4.53
CA GLU A 894 -25.39 -27.01 -4.05
C GLU A 894 -25.49 -28.44 -3.49
N GLN A 895 -26.64 -28.82 -2.94
CA GLN A 895 -26.94 -30.21 -2.54
C GLN A 895 -27.09 -31.09 -3.79
N GLU A 896 -27.88 -30.69 -4.78
CA GLU A 896 -28.01 -31.43 -6.05
C GLU A 896 -26.64 -31.60 -6.75
N ASP A 897 -25.82 -30.55 -6.74
CA ASP A 897 -24.47 -30.54 -7.31
C ASP A 897 -23.46 -31.39 -6.52
N TYR A 898 -23.71 -31.63 -5.23
CA TYR A 898 -22.98 -32.57 -4.40
C TYR A 898 -23.44 -34.02 -4.64
N GLU A 899 -24.74 -34.28 -4.52
CA GLU A 899 -25.32 -35.62 -4.56
C GLU A 899 -25.14 -36.32 -5.92
N LYS A 900 -25.20 -35.57 -7.04
CA LYS A 900 -25.04 -36.12 -8.40
C LYS A 900 -23.73 -36.87 -8.66
N ASN A 901 -22.72 -36.71 -7.81
CA ASN A 901 -21.39 -37.31 -7.94
C ASN A 901 -21.31 -38.78 -7.47
N PHE A 902 -22.31 -39.23 -6.71
CA PHE A 902 -22.32 -40.52 -6.02
C PHE A 902 -23.32 -41.53 -6.62
N GLU A 903 -23.13 -42.80 -6.28
CA GLU A 903 -24.14 -43.87 -6.44
C GLU A 903 -24.91 -44.09 -5.13
N GLU A 904 -24.23 -43.85 -4.00
CA GLU A 904 -24.77 -43.83 -2.64
C GLU A 904 -24.18 -42.59 -1.93
N VAL A 905 -25.04 -41.65 -1.51
CA VAL A 905 -24.60 -40.38 -0.91
C VAL A 905 -24.04 -40.65 0.50
N PRO A 906 -22.77 -40.29 0.79
CA PRO A 906 -22.16 -40.58 2.09
C PRO A 906 -22.78 -39.71 3.19
N LYS A 907 -23.28 -40.33 4.25
CA LYS A 907 -23.86 -39.61 5.41
C LYS A 907 -22.86 -38.59 5.99
N PRO A 908 -23.24 -37.31 6.17
CA PRO A 908 -22.43 -36.31 6.86
C PRO A 908 -21.96 -36.77 8.25
N PHE A 909 -20.78 -36.31 8.66
CA PHE A 909 -20.25 -36.64 9.98
C PHE A 909 -20.89 -35.81 11.08
N SER A 910 -21.30 -36.44 12.19
CA SER A 910 -21.74 -35.69 13.38
C SER A 910 -20.56 -35.02 14.09
N ALA A 911 -20.83 -34.04 14.96
CA ALA A 911 -19.78 -33.37 15.73
C ALA A 911 -19.02 -34.35 16.65
N GLU A 912 -19.74 -35.34 17.18
CA GLU A 912 -19.22 -36.43 18.01
C GLU A 912 -18.37 -37.40 17.18
N GLU A 913 -18.86 -37.87 16.01
CA GLU A 913 -18.10 -38.73 15.08
C GLU A 913 -16.76 -38.07 14.70
N ARG A 914 -16.78 -36.77 14.39
CA ARG A 914 -15.55 -35.98 14.12
C ARG A 914 -14.66 -35.93 15.36
N ALA A 915 -15.21 -35.55 16.52
CA ALA A 915 -14.43 -35.41 17.75
C ALA A 915 -13.72 -36.72 18.15
N GLU A 916 -14.37 -37.86 17.96
CA GLU A 916 -13.81 -39.20 18.21
C GLU A 916 -12.76 -39.61 17.17
N TRP A 917 -12.98 -39.37 15.87
CA TRP A 917 -11.97 -39.68 14.85
C TRP A 917 -10.69 -38.84 15.03
N LEU A 918 -10.86 -37.55 15.28
CA LEU A 918 -9.78 -36.59 15.53
C LEU A 918 -9.03 -36.83 16.85
N LYS A 919 -9.49 -37.76 17.73
CA LYS A 919 -8.72 -38.21 18.91
C LYS A 919 -7.74 -39.34 18.59
N LYS A 920 -7.81 -39.94 17.40
CA LYS A 920 -6.98 -41.09 16.98
C LYS A 920 -5.66 -40.72 16.30
N ILE A 921 -5.49 -39.45 15.92
CA ILE A 921 -4.23 -38.94 15.36
C ILE A 921 -3.24 -38.65 16.49
N GLY A 922 -1.98 -39.05 16.29
CA GLY A 922 -0.86 -38.87 17.21
C GLY A 922 0.42 -38.54 16.45
N ASP A 923 1.53 -38.37 17.18
CA ASP A 923 2.89 -38.10 16.66
C ASP A 923 3.04 -36.87 15.74
N VAL A 924 2.01 -36.03 15.64
CA VAL A 924 2.02 -34.76 14.90
C VAL A 924 2.92 -33.76 15.61
N VAL A 925 3.79 -33.10 14.83
CA VAL A 925 4.59 -31.97 15.30
C VAL A 925 4.02 -30.65 14.80
N VAL A 926 4.31 -29.56 15.52
CA VAL A 926 3.94 -28.20 15.13
C VAL A 926 5.16 -27.28 15.19
N SER A 927 5.30 -26.42 14.18
CA SER A 927 6.30 -25.35 14.14
C SER A 927 5.61 -24.01 13.87
N SER A 928 6.28 -22.90 14.22
CA SER A 928 5.72 -21.54 14.21
C SER A 928 6.82 -20.52 13.88
N ASP A 929 6.58 -19.63 12.91
CA ASP A 929 7.60 -18.65 12.45
C ASP A 929 7.95 -17.55 13.47
N ALA A 930 7.20 -17.44 14.57
CA ALA A 930 7.59 -16.66 15.75
C ALA A 930 7.09 -17.32 17.05
N PHE A 931 7.53 -16.75 18.18
CA PHE A 931 7.26 -17.27 19.52
C PHE A 931 5.77 -17.37 19.87
N VAL A 932 5.46 -18.33 20.73
CA VAL A 932 4.12 -18.59 21.27
C VAL A 932 3.83 -17.59 22.40
N CYS A 933 2.92 -16.64 22.16
CA CYS A 933 2.65 -15.54 23.11
C CYS A 933 1.89 -15.98 24.38
N PHE A 934 1.11 -17.07 24.32
CA PHE A 934 0.23 -17.50 25.40
C PHE A 934 0.05 -19.02 25.43
N ARG A 935 -0.18 -19.58 26.62
CA ARG A 935 -0.44 -21.01 26.85
C ARG A 935 -1.73 -21.55 26.21
N CYS A 936 -2.59 -20.70 25.64
CA CYS A 936 -3.72 -21.15 24.81
C CYS A 936 -3.30 -21.77 23.46
N LEU A 937 -1.99 -21.81 23.17
CA LEU A 937 -1.37 -22.51 22.05
C LEU A 937 -0.72 -23.85 22.45
N VAL A 938 -0.58 -24.10 23.77
CA VAL A 938 -0.01 -25.33 24.36
C VAL A 938 -0.82 -25.63 25.63
N VAL A 939 -2.03 -26.16 25.44
CA VAL A 939 -2.95 -26.46 26.54
C VAL A 939 -2.51 -27.74 27.24
N ASN A 940 -1.61 -27.62 28.22
CA ASN A 940 -1.46 -28.69 29.21
C ASN A 940 -2.79 -28.93 29.93
N ASP A 941 -3.02 -30.18 30.32
CA ASP A 941 -3.88 -30.57 31.44
C ASP A 941 -3.48 -29.83 32.75
#